data_AF-A0A5C9B0C0-F1
#
_entry.id   AF-A0A5C9B0C0-F1
#
_cell.length_a   1.000
_cell.length_b   1.000
_cell.length_c   1.000
_cell.angle_alpha   90.00
_cell.angle_beta   90.00
_cell.angle_gamma   90.00
#
_symmetry.space_group_name_H-M   'P 1'
#
loop_
_entity.id
_entity.type
_entity.pdbx_description
1 polymer ?
#
loop_
_entity_poly.entity_id
_entity_poly.type
_entity_poly.pdbx_seq_one_letter_code
_entity_poly.pdbx_strand_id
1 'polypeptide(L)'
;MKRRMSHGRMMAVQTAAALVFYCLTPIYATTTLAGILYGLIHGLGLGERLTWVEWVIVSPIVYVTWLNSFLIASAIDIQAWRLLFGFRKHRHLATNGSFRDWVQCHLLLVSYMRERIVWHLPLTQSYLGIEGLRLLVLWSGAPSAHVGRGSYLFALLYDPDLTEIGEDAILGSDSFVTAHAVNVNLDGSKVFVTAPVKIGPRTVIGGGCRVDLGTRIGCDSIVESLSYVAPYTIIGDREVWGGNPARFLRNRFEDSTDATPIEAVSLQIGVTVDDESLRQVVATALDLPLNSVTPNFTTADCSAWDSLGQMAIAAGLHDRFGITVPAETSFRRQLLRGTASSGETRVNAAADSFALPDDPELLPLLDHEQVTRALASQESNNAANASISREPMSVVIAATFVAEPVASSLKVWSRAFGIPVDVQFAGFNQVQQCLMTPGSEFHQNTSGLNVVLARPEDLLGGSEPESLDAAKSLLSAIASFAKSAPGTLVVGTLPPVVSSCVTADRRTAEALRANWRNRLAEIDGIRTLDFDEIVEQIGISAAGRADMEVIARSPYTPRVYQELGIAIARVVRQQRVAPAKVIALDADGVLWGGVLGEDGLTGIHLSGDYPGRGFQLFQKQVLELKRRGCLLVIVSRNQEEDVWRVFEQHPEMILKREDITAARINWRPKSENLRELAAELNLGLDAFVFVDDDPANRAEVGANAPGVTVLPLPTDASLYCRTLAQLWRFDTPHITTEDQNRGAMMQAEQQRQQQKEGTGDLASYLRSLQLRAEMRLASPAELPRVAQLTQKTNQFNLSLKRRSLTEVQALLPTHSIYVVEAADRFGDYGLIGVCILGRNGAQPNEFVLDTFLMSCRALGRGIEEAILQSLRTIVAQHGGQRLIAPFVEGP
;
A
#
# COMPACT_ATOMS: atom_id res chain seq x y z
N MET A 1 -63.80 -44.84 -19.86
CA MET A 1 -62.41 -44.32 -19.90
C MET A 1 -62.21 -43.08 -20.78
N LYS A 2 -62.68 -43.02 -22.04
CA LYS A 2 -62.49 -41.83 -22.92
C LYS A 2 -63.11 -40.50 -22.40
N ARG A 3 -64.25 -40.53 -21.71
CA ARG A 3 -64.86 -39.33 -21.07
C ARG A 3 -64.12 -38.80 -19.83
N ARG A 4 -63.37 -39.64 -19.10
CA ARG A 4 -62.53 -39.21 -17.95
C ARG A 4 -61.21 -38.58 -18.40
N MET A 5 -60.64 -39.05 -19.52
CA MET A 5 -59.43 -38.46 -20.10
C MET A 5 -59.66 -37.09 -20.77
N SER A 6 -60.85 -36.83 -21.34
CA SER A 6 -61.15 -35.52 -21.91
C SER A 6 -61.40 -34.45 -20.84
N HIS A 7 -61.99 -34.81 -19.70
CA HIS A 7 -62.16 -33.91 -18.55
C HIS A 7 -60.82 -33.52 -17.91
N GLY A 8 -59.87 -34.45 -17.77
CA GLY A 8 -58.53 -34.16 -17.24
C GLY A 8 -57.71 -33.24 -18.15
N ARG A 9 -57.79 -33.42 -19.48
CA ARG A 9 -57.13 -32.52 -20.45
C ARG A 9 -57.79 -31.14 -20.51
N MET A 10 -59.12 -31.06 -20.39
CA MET A 10 -59.83 -29.78 -20.40
C MET A 10 -59.60 -28.98 -19.11
N MET A 11 -59.57 -29.64 -17.94
CA MET A 11 -59.13 -29.01 -16.68
C MET A 11 -57.67 -28.56 -16.75
N ALA A 12 -56.76 -29.39 -17.31
CA ALA A 12 -55.35 -29.00 -17.43
C ALA A 12 -55.16 -27.78 -18.34
N VAL A 13 -55.91 -27.68 -19.45
CA VAL A 13 -55.88 -26.51 -20.35
C VAL A 13 -56.50 -25.27 -19.70
N GLN A 14 -57.62 -25.40 -19.00
CA GLN A 14 -58.23 -24.29 -18.26
C GLN A 14 -57.35 -23.81 -17.09
N THR A 15 -56.65 -24.72 -16.42
CA THR A 15 -55.74 -24.39 -15.31
C THR A 15 -54.43 -23.80 -15.82
N ALA A 16 -53.92 -24.27 -16.97
CA ALA A 16 -52.77 -23.66 -17.65
C ALA A 16 -53.09 -22.26 -18.20
N ALA A 17 -54.30 -22.06 -18.75
CA ALA A 17 -54.77 -20.73 -19.16
C ALA A 17 -54.96 -19.79 -17.95
N ALA A 18 -55.50 -20.28 -16.84
CA ALA A 18 -55.57 -19.53 -15.59
C ALA A 18 -54.17 -19.18 -15.05
N LEU A 19 -53.21 -20.11 -15.10
CA LEU A 19 -51.82 -19.88 -14.69
C LEU A 19 -51.10 -18.85 -15.57
N VAL A 20 -51.32 -18.86 -16.90
CA VAL A 20 -50.82 -17.82 -17.81
C VAL A 20 -51.46 -16.46 -17.48
N PHE A 21 -52.74 -16.44 -17.15
CA PHE A 21 -53.46 -15.24 -16.69
C PHE A 21 -52.91 -14.74 -15.33
N TYR A 22 -52.48 -15.66 -14.45
CA TYR A 22 -51.85 -15.37 -13.16
C TYR A 22 -50.38 -14.91 -13.27
N CYS A 23 -49.64 -15.36 -14.28
CA CYS A 23 -48.31 -14.85 -14.61
C CYS A 23 -48.35 -13.40 -15.12
N LEU A 24 -49.44 -13.03 -15.80
CA LEU A 24 -49.61 -11.71 -16.39
C LEU A 24 -50.27 -10.71 -15.42
N THR A 25 -50.84 -11.13 -14.30
CA THR A 25 -51.58 -10.24 -13.37
C THR A 25 -50.72 -9.13 -12.76
N PRO A 26 -49.45 -9.36 -12.36
CA PRO A 26 -48.57 -8.28 -11.93
C PRO A 26 -48.33 -7.27 -13.05
N ILE A 27 -48.20 -7.75 -14.29
CA ILE A 27 -47.95 -6.94 -15.50
C ILE A 27 -49.22 -6.16 -15.91
N TYR A 28 -50.40 -6.75 -15.76
CA TYR A 28 -51.68 -6.07 -16.01
C TYR A 28 -52.00 -5.06 -14.91
N ALA A 29 -51.69 -5.35 -13.65
CA ALA A 29 -51.87 -4.41 -12.54
C ALA A 29 -50.95 -3.19 -12.71
N THR A 30 -49.68 -3.38 -13.06
CA THR A 30 -48.73 -2.27 -13.31
C THR A 30 -49.17 -1.39 -14.48
N THR A 31 -49.54 -1.99 -15.60
CA THR A 31 -49.97 -1.26 -16.81
C THR A 31 -51.32 -0.58 -16.65
N THR A 32 -52.26 -1.20 -15.93
CA THR A 32 -53.59 -0.61 -15.65
C THR A 32 -53.48 0.56 -14.66
N LEU A 33 -52.71 0.42 -13.57
CA LEU A 33 -52.46 1.52 -12.63
C LEU A 33 -51.68 2.67 -13.28
N ALA A 34 -50.67 2.36 -14.10
CA ALA A 34 -49.96 3.38 -14.88
C ALA A 34 -50.89 4.09 -15.88
N GLY A 35 -51.77 3.34 -16.55
CA GLY A 35 -52.78 3.90 -17.46
C GLY A 35 -53.83 4.77 -16.77
N ILE A 36 -54.29 4.39 -15.57
CA ILE A 36 -55.21 5.19 -14.75
C ILE A 36 -54.53 6.48 -14.29
N LEU A 37 -53.28 6.40 -13.83
CA LEU A 37 -52.51 7.55 -13.37
C LEU A 37 -52.21 8.51 -14.54
N TYR A 38 -51.84 7.97 -15.70
CA TYR A 38 -51.72 8.72 -16.95
C TYR A 38 -53.05 9.38 -17.37
N GLY A 39 -54.15 8.63 -17.31
CA GLY A 39 -55.50 9.14 -17.59
C GLY A 39 -55.95 10.25 -16.63
N LEU A 40 -55.60 10.16 -15.34
CA LEU A 40 -55.85 11.21 -14.35
C LEU A 40 -55.00 12.47 -14.61
N ILE A 41 -53.72 12.30 -14.94
CA ILE A 41 -52.80 13.40 -15.28
C ILE A 41 -53.31 14.15 -16.52
N HIS A 42 -53.77 13.43 -17.55
CA HIS A 42 -54.33 14.04 -18.76
C HIS A 42 -55.74 14.59 -18.55
N GLY A 43 -56.60 13.89 -17.80
CA GLY A 43 -57.98 14.32 -17.51
C GLY A 43 -58.06 15.56 -16.62
N LEU A 44 -57.06 15.80 -15.77
CA LEU A 44 -56.90 17.03 -14.98
C LEU A 44 -56.18 18.16 -15.75
N GLY A 45 -55.78 17.93 -17.01
CA GLY A 45 -55.08 18.90 -17.84
C GLY A 45 -53.65 19.24 -17.37
N LEU A 46 -53.05 18.40 -16.52
CA LEU A 46 -51.71 18.62 -15.95
C LEU A 46 -50.60 18.31 -16.96
N GLY A 47 -50.85 17.39 -17.90
CA GLY A 47 -49.88 16.97 -18.91
C GLY A 47 -49.38 18.07 -19.86
N GLU A 48 -50.26 19.01 -20.22
CA GLU A 48 -49.95 20.10 -21.17
C GLU A 48 -49.59 21.43 -20.49
N ARG A 49 -49.77 21.53 -19.17
CA ARG A 49 -49.57 22.76 -18.39
C ARG A 49 -48.25 22.81 -17.62
N LEU A 50 -47.63 21.68 -17.35
CA LEU A 50 -46.40 21.59 -16.57
C LEU A 50 -45.16 21.71 -17.45
N THR A 51 -44.26 22.60 -17.09
CA THR A 51 -42.92 22.72 -17.66
C THR A 51 -42.04 21.52 -17.30
N TRP A 52 -40.93 21.34 -18.00
CA TRP A 52 -40.01 20.22 -17.73
C TRP A 52 -39.41 20.27 -16.31
N VAL A 53 -39.22 21.47 -15.74
CA VAL A 53 -38.72 21.65 -14.36
C VAL A 53 -39.76 21.19 -13.34
N GLU A 54 -41.03 21.53 -13.57
CA GLU A 54 -42.12 21.06 -12.70
C GLU A 54 -42.30 19.54 -12.79
N TRP A 55 -42.04 18.95 -13.96
CA TRP A 55 -42.01 17.49 -14.12
C TRP A 55 -40.90 16.79 -13.33
N VAL A 56 -39.76 17.42 -13.09
CA VAL A 56 -38.71 16.89 -12.19
C VAL A 56 -39.22 16.78 -10.75
N ILE A 57 -40.14 17.67 -10.33
CA ILE A 57 -40.72 17.67 -8.99
C ILE A 57 -41.93 16.72 -8.89
N VAL A 58 -42.77 16.68 -9.94
CA VAL A 58 -44.01 15.89 -9.95
C VAL A 58 -43.74 14.42 -10.22
N SER A 59 -42.76 14.07 -11.07
CA SER A 59 -42.51 12.67 -11.45
C SER A 59 -42.12 11.75 -10.29
N PRO A 60 -41.30 12.15 -9.30
CA PRO A 60 -41.06 11.32 -8.11
C PRO A 60 -42.32 11.07 -7.29
N ILE A 61 -43.21 12.06 -7.16
CA ILE A 61 -44.48 11.94 -6.41
C ILE A 61 -45.43 10.97 -7.13
N VAL A 62 -45.54 11.10 -8.46
CA VAL A 62 -46.33 10.20 -9.31
C VAL A 62 -45.78 8.78 -9.21
N TYR A 63 -44.46 8.61 -9.29
CA TYR A 63 -43.81 7.31 -9.16
C TYR A 63 -44.04 6.68 -7.78
N VAL A 64 -43.84 7.43 -6.70
CA VAL A 64 -44.08 6.96 -5.33
C VAL A 64 -45.54 6.57 -5.14
N THR A 65 -46.49 7.34 -5.67
CA THR A 65 -47.93 7.03 -5.62
C THR A 65 -48.25 5.74 -6.35
N TRP A 66 -47.69 5.57 -7.56
CA TRP A 66 -47.82 4.34 -8.33
C TRP A 66 -47.19 3.14 -7.61
N LEU A 67 -45.98 3.29 -7.08
CA LEU A 67 -45.24 2.23 -6.39
C LEU A 67 -46.02 1.73 -5.17
N ASN A 68 -46.53 2.63 -4.33
CA ASN A 68 -47.37 2.25 -3.18
C ASN A 68 -48.64 1.51 -3.64
N SER A 69 -49.32 2.02 -4.67
CA SER A 69 -50.53 1.38 -5.20
C SER A 69 -50.23 -0.01 -5.76
N PHE A 70 -49.11 -0.17 -6.46
CA PHE A 70 -48.64 -1.45 -6.98
C PHE A 70 -48.32 -2.44 -5.86
N LEU A 71 -47.55 -2.03 -4.85
CA LEU A 71 -47.19 -2.89 -3.72
C LEU A 71 -48.44 -3.33 -2.94
N ILE A 72 -49.40 -2.44 -2.72
CA ILE A 72 -50.69 -2.75 -2.08
C ILE A 72 -51.48 -3.76 -2.90
N ALA A 73 -51.64 -3.52 -4.21
CA ALA A 73 -52.37 -4.43 -5.09
C ALA A 73 -51.70 -5.81 -5.15
N SER A 74 -50.37 -5.85 -5.25
CA SER A 74 -49.60 -7.10 -5.26
C SER A 74 -49.71 -7.84 -3.93
N ALA A 75 -49.70 -7.12 -2.80
CA ALA A 75 -49.90 -7.70 -1.48
C ALA A 75 -51.31 -8.29 -1.34
N ILE A 76 -52.36 -7.57 -1.75
CA ILE A 76 -53.74 -8.09 -1.71
C ILE A 76 -53.87 -9.36 -2.54
N ASP A 77 -53.28 -9.38 -3.75
CA ASP A 77 -53.35 -10.53 -4.65
C ASP A 77 -52.65 -11.77 -4.08
N ILE A 78 -51.44 -11.65 -3.53
CA ILE A 78 -50.76 -12.82 -2.94
C ILE A 78 -51.42 -13.28 -1.63
N GLN A 79 -52.04 -12.36 -0.86
CA GLN A 79 -52.86 -12.74 0.29
C GLN A 79 -54.15 -13.45 -0.15
N ALA A 80 -54.75 -13.05 -1.29
CA ALA A 80 -55.87 -13.77 -1.88
C ALA A 80 -55.46 -15.19 -2.30
N TRP A 81 -54.22 -15.41 -2.78
CA TRP A 81 -53.73 -16.76 -3.08
C TRP A 81 -53.64 -17.63 -1.83
N ARG A 82 -53.18 -17.05 -0.71
CA ARG A 82 -53.13 -17.72 0.59
C ARG A 82 -54.54 -18.08 1.10
N LEU A 83 -55.51 -17.18 0.98
CA LEU A 83 -56.87 -17.36 1.51
C LEU A 83 -57.75 -18.25 0.62
N LEU A 84 -57.73 -18.05 -0.70
CA LEU A 84 -58.60 -18.74 -1.65
C LEU A 84 -58.04 -20.08 -2.13
N PHE A 85 -56.71 -20.18 -2.29
CA PHE A 85 -56.06 -21.37 -2.84
C PHE A 85 -55.17 -22.11 -1.83
N GLY A 86 -55.10 -21.62 -0.58
CA GLY A 86 -54.27 -22.22 0.47
C GLY A 86 -52.77 -22.23 0.14
N PHE A 87 -52.31 -21.31 -0.72
CA PHE A 87 -50.93 -21.28 -1.19
C PHE A 87 -49.95 -21.08 -0.03
N ARG A 88 -48.96 -21.97 0.05
CA ARG A 88 -47.79 -21.91 0.95
C ARG A 88 -46.59 -22.51 0.23
N LYS A 89 -45.38 -21.99 0.46
CA LYS A 89 -44.16 -22.65 0.00
C LYS A 89 -44.03 -24.00 0.72
N HIS A 90 -44.04 -25.09 -0.06
CA HIS A 90 -44.05 -26.45 0.49
C HIS A 90 -42.63 -26.87 0.92
N ARG A 91 -42.54 -27.71 1.97
CA ARG A 91 -41.27 -28.24 2.48
C ARG A 91 -40.51 -29.08 1.45
N HIS A 92 -41.27 -29.80 0.61
CA HIS A 92 -40.72 -30.69 -0.40
C HIS A 92 -41.68 -30.73 -1.58
N LEU A 93 -41.18 -30.45 -2.78
CA LEU A 93 -41.97 -30.41 -4.01
C LEU A 93 -41.13 -30.96 -5.17
N ALA A 94 -41.53 -32.12 -5.70
CA ALA A 94 -40.84 -32.79 -6.80
C ALA A 94 -41.48 -32.44 -8.14
N THR A 95 -40.67 -32.26 -9.20
CA THR A 95 -41.16 -31.91 -10.54
C THR A 95 -41.99 -33.02 -11.21
N ASN A 96 -41.90 -34.26 -10.72
CA ASN A 96 -42.55 -35.44 -11.31
C ASN A 96 -43.83 -35.87 -10.56
N GLY A 97 -44.43 -34.95 -9.80
CA GLY A 97 -45.60 -35.22 -8.95
C GLY A 97 -46.95 -35.27 -9.67
N SER A 98 -48.02 -35.36 -8.87
CA SER A 98 -49.42 -35.32 -9.30
C SER A 98 -49.79 -33.99 -9.99
N PHE A 99 -50.97 -33.92 -10.65
CA PHE A 99 -51.46 -32.65 -11.22
C PHE A 99 -51.51 -31.51 -10.19
N ARG A 100 -51.77 -31.85 -8.92
CA ARG A 100 -51.73 -30.89 -7.81
C ARG A 100 -50.31 -30.36 -7.57
N ASP A 101 -49.29 -31.20 -7.62
CA ASP A 101 -47.89 -30.81 -7.46
C ASP A 101 -47.43 -29.93 -8.63
N TRP A 102 -47.88 -30.25 -9.85
CA TRP A 102 -47.65 -29.40 -11.02
C TRP A 102 -48.22 -27.99 -10.83
N VAL A 103 -49.47 -27.86 -10.34
CA VAL A 103 -50.07 -26.55 -10.03
C VAL A 103 -49.28 -25.81 -8.95
N GLN A 104 -48.87 -26.50 -7.88
CA GLN A 104 -48.07 -25.89 -6.81
C GLN A 104 -46.68 -25.43 -7.29
N CYS A 105 -46.01 -26.21 -8.15
CA CYS A 105 -44.73 -25.84 -8.77
C CYS A 105 -44.87 -24.55 -9.59
N HIS A 106 -45.97 -24.41 -10.34
CA HIS A 106 -46.19 -23.22 -11.15
C HIS A 106 -46.51 -22.00 -10.27
N LEU A 107 -47.39 -22.13 -9.27
CA LEU A 107 -47.66 -21.04 -8.32
C LEU A 107 -46.38 -20.59 -7.59
N LEU A 108 -45.52 -21.54 -7.21
CA LEU A 108 -44.21 -21.27 -6.62
C LEU A 108 -43.32 -20.45 -7.58
N LEU A 109 -43.19 -20.88 -8.84
CA LEU A 109 -42.39 -20.16 -9.84
C LEU A 109 -42.91 -18.74 -10.06
N VAL A 110 -44.23 -18.55 -10.13
CA VAL A 110 -44.83 -17.23 -10.28
C VAL A 110 -44.59 -16.36 -9.06
N SER A 111 -44.61 -16.94 -7.85
CA SER A 111 -44.28 -16.19 -6.62
C SER A 111 -42.86 -15.64 -6.65
N TYR A 112 -41.86 -16.44 -7.05
CA TYR A 112 -40.47 -15.98 -7.18
C TYR A 112 -40.27 -14.97 -8.32
N MET A 113 -40.98 -15.12 -9.44
CA MET A 113 -40.92 -14.12 -10.52
C MET A 113 -41.49 -12.77 -10.08
N ARG A 114 -42.61 -12.78 -9.35
CA ARG A 114 -43.19 -11.56 -8.75
C ARG A 114 -42.22 -10.94 -7.76
N GLU A 115 -41.67 -11.73 -6.85
CA GLU A 115 -40.70 -11.29 -5.87
C GLU A 115 -39.50 -10.61 -6.55
N ARG A 116 -38.94 -11.22 -7.61
CA ARG A 116 -37.90 -10.58 -8.43
C ARG A 116 -38.31 -9.22 -8.99
N ILE A 117 -39.53 -9.09 -9.52
CA ILE A 117 -40.03 -7.81 -10.05
C ILE A 117 -40.06 -6.75 -8.94
N VAL A 118 -40.64 -7.08 -7.79
CA VAL A 118 -40.73 -6.17 -6.63
C VAL A 118 -39.34 -5.68 -6.21
N TRP A 119 -38.39 -6.62 -6.05
CA TRP A 119 -37.02 -6.33 -5.60
C TRP A 119 -36.22 -5.42 -6.56
N HIS A 120 -36.55 -5.40 -7.85
CA HIS A 120 -35.83 -4.61 -8.86
C HIS A 120 -36.51 -3.28 -9.20
N LEU A 121 -37.65 -2.97 -8.58
CA LEU A 121 -38.27 -1.64 -8.73
C LEU A 121 -37.45 -0.59 -7.96
N PRO A 122 -37.20 0.60 -8.55
CA PRO A 122 -36.58 1.71 -7.84
C PRO A 122 -37.26 2.03 -6.50
N LEU A 123 -36.49 2.49 -5.51
CA LEU A 123 -36.95 2.84 -4.14
C LEU A 123 -37.45 1.67 -3.27
N THR A 124 -37.72 0.47 -3.81
CA THR A 124 -38.15 -0.67 -2.99
C THR A 124 -37.13 -1.02 -1.90
N GLN A 125 -35.84 -0.96 -2.20
CA GLN A 125 -34.76 -1.16 -1.22
C GLN A 125 -34.81 -0.10 -0.11
N SER A 126 -35.06 1.15 -0.47
CA SER A 126 -35.19 2.25 0.51
C SER A 126 -36.43 2.08 1.40
N TYR A 127 -37.51 1.46 0.90
CA TYR A 127 -38.73 1.20 1.67
C TYR A 127 -38.51 0.19 2.79
N LEU A 128 -37.53 -0.72 2.66
CA LEU A 128 -37.20 -1.70 3.70
C LEU A 128 -36.59 -1.06 4.95
N GLY A 129 -36.00 0.13 4.82
CA GLY A 129 -35.51 0.92 5.95
C GLY A 129 -36.62 1.65 6.72
N ILE A 130 -37.86 1.68 6.20
CA ILE A 130 -39.01 2.38 6.81
C ILE A 130 -39.96 1.35 7.39
N GLU A 131 -40.12 1.34 8.72
CA GLU A 131 -40.84 0.28 9.45
C GLU A 131 -42.24 -0.03 8.88
N GLY A 132 -43.04 0.99 8.55
CA GLY A 132 -44.39 0.82 7.98
C GLY A 132 -44.43 0.36 6.52
N LEU A 133 -43.44 0.72 5.71
CA LEU A 133 -43.40 0.37 4.27
C LEU A 133 -42.69 -0.97 4.03
N ARG A 134 -41.78 -1.36 4.92
CA ARG A 134 -41.07 -2.64 4.87
C ARG A 134 -42.02 -3.83 4.80
N LEU A 135 -43.02 -3.88 5.68
CA LEU A 135 -43.98 -4.99 5.68
C LEU A 135 -44.80 -5.03 4.38
N LEU A 136 -45.14 -3.87 3.83
CA LEU A 136 -45.84 -3.77 2.54
C LEU A 136 -44.99 -4.35 1.41
N VAL A 137 -43.68 -4.05 1.36
CA VAL A 137 -42.75 -4.64 0.39
C VAL A 137 -42.69 -6.16 0.54
N LEU A 138 -42.47 -6.67 1.75
CA LEU A 138 -42.36 -8.12 1.98
C LEU A 138 -43.67 -8.86 1.66
N TRP A 139 -44.82 -8.31 2.05
CA TRP A 139 -46.14 -8.88 1.72
C TRP A 139 -46.48 -8.78 0.25
N SER A 140 -45.84 -7.90 -0.53
CA SER A 140 -46.08 -7.82 -1.97
C SER A 140 -45.45 -8.98 -2.74
N GLY A 141 -44.43 -9.63 -2.17
CA GLY A 141 -43.71 -10.77 -2.76
C GLY A 141 -43.97 -12.11 -2.07
N ALA A 142 -44.44 -12.11 -0.81
CA ALA A 142 -44.61 -13.32 -0.01
C ALA A 142 -45.95 -13.38 0.76
N PRO A 143 -46.53 -14.59 0.97
CA PRO A 143 -47.82 -14.76 1.66
C PRO A 143 -47.79 -14.44 3.17
N SER A 144 -46.60 -14.36 3.76
CA SER A 144 -46.37 -13.88 5.12
C SER A 144 -44.97 -13.31 5.24
N ALA A 145 -44.74 -12.50 6.27
CA ALA A 145 -43.42 -12.00 6.63
C ALA A 145 -43.37 -11.80 8.15
N HIS A 146 -42.26 -12.17 8.78
CA HIS A 146 -42.08 -12.10 10.23
C HIS A 146 -40.81 -11.32 10.54
N VAL A 147 -40.96 -10.03 10.82
CA VAL A 147 -39.86 -9.12 11.10
C VAL A 147 -40.15 -8.33 12.36
N GLY A 148 -39.27 -8.42 13.35
CA GLY A 148 -39.39 -7.72 14.62
C GLY A 148 -39.26 -6.20 14.48
N ARG A 149 -39.79 -5.50 15.47
CA ARG A 149 -39.68 -4.03 15.60
C ARG A 149 -38.22 -3.61 15.71
N GLY A 150 -37.88 -2.42 15.19
CA GLY A 150 -36.53 -1.84 15.30
C GLY A 150 -35.41 -2.54 14.50
N SER A 151 -35.71 -3.62 13.78
CA SER A 151 -34.70 -4.32 12.97
C SER A 151 -34.31 -3.53 11.71
N TYR A 152 -33.04 -3.63 11.33
CA TYR A 152 -32.47 -3.00 10.13
C TYR A 152 -32.22 -4.06 9.05
N LEU A 153 -32.87 -3.93 7.90
CA LEU A 153 -32.76 -4.88 6.79
C LEU A 153 -32.10 -4.23 5.58
N PHE A 154 -30.80 -4.48 5.41
CA PHE A 154 -30.07 -4.19 4.17
C PHE A 154 -29.77 -5.45 3.35
N ALA A 155 -30.25 -6.61 3.82
CA ALA A 155 -30.10 -7.91 3.19
C ALA A 155 -31.18 -8.20 2.14
N LEU A 156 -30.84 -9.06 1.17
CA LEU A 156 -31.80 -9.68 0.26
C LEU A 156 -32.39 -10.94 0.92
N LEU A 157 -33.71 -10.91 1.15
CA LEU A 157 -34.48 -12.04 1.67
C LEU A 157 -35.17 -12.75 0.50
N TYR A 158 -34.77 -13.99 0.19
CA TYR A 158 -35.39 -14.77 -0.89
C TYR A 158 -36.71 -15.44 -0.48
N ASP A 159 -36.89 -15.70 0.82
CA ASP A 159 -38.07 -16.37 1.34
C ASP A 159 -38.61 -15.66 2.59
N PRO A 160 -39.22 -14.47 2.45
CA PRO A 160 -39.74 -13.73 3.60
C PRO A 160 -40.80 -14.52 4.40
N ASP A 161 -41.54 -15.42 3.75
CA ASP A 161 -42.55 -16.27 4.38
C ASP A 161 -41.97 -17.44 5.19
N LEU A 162 -40.70 -17.76 4.99
CA LEU A 162 -39.97 -18.83 5.67
C LEU A 162 -38.81 -18.29 6.53
N THR A 163 -38.67 -16.97 6.62
CA THR A 163 -37.63 -16.30 7.40
C THR A 163 -38.26 -15.54 8.56
N GLU A 164 -37.85 -15.88 9.78
CA GLU A 164 -38.24 -15.16 11.00
C GLU A 164 -37.07 -14.30 11.48
N ILE A 165 -37.30 -13.00 11.63
CA ILE A 165 -36.30 -12.03 12.08
C ILE A 165 -36.78 -11.39 13.39
N GLY A 166 -35.95 -11.46 14.43
CA GLY A 166 -36.24 -10.91 15.75
C GLY A 166 -36.21 -9.38 15.82
N GLU A 167 -36.64 -8.85 16.96
CA GLU A 167 -36.62 -7.41 17.25
C GLU A 167 -35.17 -6.89 17.32
N ASP A 168 -34.93 -5.68 16.84
CA ASP A 168 -33.63 -5.01 16.82
C ASP A 168 -32.48 -5.80 16.15
N ALA A 169 -32.82 -6.79 15.30
CA ALA A 169 -31.84 -7.51 14.51
C ALA A 169 -31.29 -6.62 13.38
N ILE A 170 -29.99 -6.74 13.08
CA ILE A 170 -29.31 -5.99 12.02
C ILE A 170 -28.85 -6.99 10.98
N LEU A 171 -29.26 -6.79 9.74
CA LEU A 171 -28.79 -7.55 8.60
C LEU A 171 -28.08 -6.60 7.62
N GLY A 172 -26.76 -6.76 7.50
CA GLY A 172 -25.87 -5.91 6.71
C GLY A 172 -26.11 -5.98 5.21
N SER A 173 -25.60 -4.98 4.48
CA SER A 173 -25.74 -4.87 3.03
C SER A 173 -25.16 -6.08 2.30
N ASP A 174 -25.71 -6.40 1.12
CA ASP A 174 -25.26 -7.49 0.24
C ASP A 174 -25.29 -8.88 0.89
N SER A 175 -25.91 -9.03 2.07
CA SER A 175 -26.13 -10.35 2.66
C SER A 175 -27.38 -11.00 2.05
N PHE A 176 -27.35 -12.33 1.97
CA PHE A 176 -28.39 -13.15 1.36
C PHE A 176 -28.94 -14.14 2.38
N VAL A 177 -30.25 -14.15 2.55
CA VAL A 177 -30.95 -15.17 3.37
C VAL A 177 -31.84 -16.01 2.46
N THR A 178 -31.53 -17.29 2.40
CA THR A 178 -32.24 -18.26 1.54
C THR A 178 -32.78 -19.39 2.40
N ALA A 179 -34.10 -19.65 2.32
CA ALA A 179 -34.77 -20.71 3.06
C ALA A 179 -35.16 -21.90 2.16
N HIS A 180 -34.61 -21.96 0.94
CA HIS A 180 -34.88 -22.99 -0.05
C HIS A 180 -33.62 -23.49 -0.76
N ALA A 181 -33.69 -24.71 -1.29
CA ALA A 181 -32.71 -25.29 -2.19
C ALA A 181 -33.41 -26.11 -3.28
N VAL A 182 -32.75 -26.28 -4.43
CA VAL A 182 -33.19 -27.20 -5.48
C VAL A 182 -32.16 -28.30 -5.63
N ASN A 183 -32.57 -29.52 -5.28
CA ASN A 183 -31.75 -30.72 -5.40
C ASN A 183 -32.13 -31.51 -6.64
N VAL A 184 -31.21 -32.34 -7.12
CA VAL A 184 -31.46 -33.30 -8.19
C VAL A 184 -31.41 -34.70 -7.57
N ASN A 185 -32.50 -35.44 -7.69
CA ASN A 185 -32.57 -36.84 -7.28
C ASN A 185 -31.76 -37.73 -8.25
N LEU A 186 -31.44 -38.95 -7.80
CA LEU A 186 -30.73 -39.95 -8.62
C LEU A 186 -31.46 -40.31 -9.92
N ASP A 187 -32.78 -40.13 -9.97
CA ASP A 187 -33.62 -40.36 -11.16
C ASP A 187 -33.67 -39.15 -12.13
N GLY A 188 -32.89 -38.09 -11.84
CA GLY A 188 -32.87 -36.85 -12.62
C GLY A 188 -34.02 -35.89 -12.34
N SER A 189 -34.96 -36.24 -11.46
CA SER A 189 -36.04 -35.34 -11.04
C SER A 189 -35.48 -34.20 -10.17
N LYS A 190 -36.00 -32.99 -10.35
CA LYS A 190 -35.64 -31.84 -9.51
C LYS A 190 -36.60 -31.78 -8.32
N VAL A 191 -36.04 -31.53 -7.15
CA VAL A 191 -36.79 -31.40 -5.90
C VAL A 191 -36.50 -30.05 -5.29
N PHE A 192 -37.54 -29.26 -5.15
CA PHE A 192 -37.52 -28.05 -4.36
C PHE A 192 -37.71 -28.40 -2.89
N VAL A 193 -36.77 -28.00 -2.04
CA VAL A 193 -36.77 -28.25 -0.60
C VAL A 193 -36.72 -26.91 0.13
N THR A 194 -37.51 -26.77 1.19
CA THR A 194 -37.48 -25.59 2.05
C THR A 194 -37.27 -25.96 3.51
N ALA A 195 -36.60 -25.07 4.24
CA ALA A 195 -36.45 -25.18 5.69
C ALA A 195 -36.42 -23.76 6.29
N PRO A 196 -37.25 -23.46 7.30
CA PRO A 196 -37.31 -22.11 7.87
C PRO A 196 -35.97 -21.63 8.43
N VAL A 197 -35.66 -20.35 8.21
CA VAL A 197 -34.52 -19.67 8.82
C VAL A 197 -35.04 -18.83 9.99
N LYS A 198 -34.40 -18.94 11.16
CA LYS A 198 -34.75 -18.15 12.34
C LYS A 198 -33.56 -17.31 12.77
N ILE A 199 -33.73 -16.00 12.85
CA ILE A 199 -32.74 -15.03 13.32
C ILE A 199 -33.30 -14.40 14.60
N GLY A 200 -32.60 -14.58 15.71
CA GLY A 200 -33.01 -14.10 17.03
C GLY A 200 -33.04 -12.57 17.16
N PRO A 201 -33.64 -12.04 18.24
CA PRO A 201 -33.60 -10.62 18.57
C PRO A 201 -32.18 -10.12 18.84
N ARG A 202 -31.89 -8.86 18.50
CA ARG A 202 -30.59 -8.16 18.70
C ARG A 202 -29.39 -8.86 18.05
N THR A 203 -29.65 -9.73 17.08
CA THR A 203 -28.64 -10.46 16.32
C THR A 203 -28.08 -9.59 15.20
N VAL A 204 -26.78 -9.67 14.96
CA VAL A 204 -26.10 -8.94 13.88
C VAL A 204 -25.61 -9.93 12.83
N ILE A 205 -26.05 -9.76 11.59
CA ILE A 205 -25.52 -10.44 10.41
C ILE A 205 -24.71 -9.43 9.63
N GLY A 206 -23.39 -9.67 9.52
CA GLY A 206 -22.47 -8.78 8.81
C GLY A 206 -22.78 -8.63 7.32
N GLY A 207 -22.17 -7.62 6.70
CA GLY A 207 -22.33 -7.37 5.27
C GLY A 207 -21.79 -8.53 4.42
N GLY A 208 -22.47 -8.85 3.32
CA GLY A 208 -22.06 -9.90 2.39
C GLY A 208 -22.19 -11.34 2.92
N CYS A 209 -22.81 -11.55 4.09
CA CYS A 209 -23.04 -12.89 4.62
C CYS A 209 -24.01 -13.70 3.75
N ARG A 210 -23.84 -15.02 3.73
CA ARG A 210 -24.80 -15.94 3.11
C ARG A 210 -25.35 -16.89 4.16
N VAL A 211 -26.65 -16.81 4.43
CA VAL A 211 -27.36 -17.64 5.42
C VAL A 211 -28.32 -18.59 4.70
N ASP A 212 -28.10 -19.89 4.87
CA ASP A 212 -28.81 -20.92 4.10
C ASP A 212 -29.94 -21.62 4.90
N LEU A 213 -30.71 -22.46 4.21
CA LEU A 213 -31.97 -23.02 4.71
C LEU A 213 -31.83 -23.79 6.02
N GLY A 214 -32.83 -23.68 6.88
CA GLY A 214 -32.88 -24.43 8.14
C GLY A 214 -32.00 -23.89 9.26
N THR A 215 -31.27 -22.79 9.01
CA THR A 215 -30.39 -22.15 9.99
C THR A 215 -31.18 -21.56 11.16
N ARG A 216 -30.66 -21.69 12.37
CA ARG A 216 -31.18 -21.03 13.58
C ARG A 216 -30.08 -20.22 14.23
N ILE A 217 -30.30 -18.92 14.40
CA ILE A 217 -29.36 -18.00 15.00
C ILE A 217 -29.98 -17.46 16.28
N GLY A 218 -29.33 -17.73 17.41
CA GLY A 218 -29.76 -17.31 18.73
C GLY A 218 -29.86 -15.80 18.89
N CYS A 219 -30.51 -15.39 19.97
CA CYS A 219 -30.61 -13.98 20.36
C CYS A 219 -29.24 -13.42 20.71
N ASP A 220 -29.05 -12.13 20.48
CA ASP A 220 -27.80 -11.44 20.79
C ASP A 220 -26.57 -12.01 20.06
N SER A 221 -26.72 -12.80 19.00
CA SER A 221 -25.59 -13.43 18.30
C SER A 221 -25.00 -12.51 17.22
N ILE A 222 -23.77 -12.77 16.80
CA ILE A 222 -23.09 -12.03 15.72
C ILE A 222 -22.59 -13.04 14.68
N VAL A 223 -22.91 -12.81 13.42
CA VAL A 223 -22.27 -13.48 12.28
C VAL A 223 -21.40 -12.44 11.59
N GLU A 224 -20.08 -12.65 11.58
CA GLU A 224 -19.12 -11.71 11.00
C GLU A 224 -19.32 -11.58 9.48
N SER A 225 -18.98 -10.40 8.94
CA SER A 225 -19.13 -10.08 7.51
C SER A 225 -18.48 -11.14 6.61
N LEU A 226 -19.04 -11.32 5.41
CA LEU A 226 -18.60 -12.29 4.39
C LEU A 226 -18.65 -13.77 4.81
N SER A 227 -19.29 -14.08 5.94
CA SER A 227 -19.43 -15.47 6.42
C SER A 227 -20.49 -16.25 5.66
N TYR A 228 -20.27 -17.56 5.49
CA TYR A 228 -21.24 -18.49 4.92
C TYR A 228 -21.80 -19.42 6.00
N VAL A 229 -23.02 -19.16 6.44
CA VAL A 229 -23.74 -20.02 7.39
C VAL A 229 -24.41 -21.15 6.63
N ALA A 230 -23.79 -22.33 6.69
CA ALA A 230 -24.21 -23.52 5.96
C ALA A 230 -25.62 -23.99 6.36
N PRO A 231 -26.31 -24.76 5.49
CA PRO A 231 -27.65 -25.27 5.78
C PRO A 231 -27.75 -25.99 7.13
N TYR A 232 -28.84 -25.76 7.87
CA TYR A 232 -29.14 -26.37 9.17
C TYR A 232 -28.14 -26.03 10.30
N THR A 233 -27.31 -25.01 10.15
CA THR A 233 -26.42 -24.55 11.22
C THR A 233 -27.23 -23.98 12.39
N ILE A 234 -26.85 -24.36 13.62
CA ILE A 234 -27.44 -23.82 14.84
C ILE A 234 -26.36 -22.98 15.53
N ILE A 235 -26.58 -21.67 15.56
CA ILE A 235 -25.80 -20.69 16.31
C ILE A 235 -26.55 -20.44 17.61
N GLY A 236 -25.90 -20.69 18.74
CA GLY A 236 -26.47 -20.48 20.07
C GLY A 236 -26.70 -19.00 20.38
N ASP A 237 -27.38 -18.75 21.51
CA ASP A 237 -27.61 -17.40 22.01
C ASP A 237 -26.29 -16.76 22.44
N ARG A 238 -26.12 -15.48 22.11
CA ARG A 238 -24.93 -14.68 22.42
C ARG A 238 -23.67 -15.28 21.82
N GLU A 239 -23.74 -16.01 20.73
CA GLU A 239 -22.55 -16.57 20.07
C GLU A 239 -22.08 -15.67 18.92
N VAL A 240 -20.79 -15.66 18.66
CA VAL A 240 -20.14 -14.96 17.54
C VAL A 240 -19.55 -16.01 16.62
N TRP A 241 -19.93 -15.98 15.35
CA TRP A 241 -19.52 -16.94 14.33
C TRP A 241 -18.91 -16.22 13.13
N GLY A 242 -17.94 -16.83 12.47
CA GLY A 242 -17.29 -16.25 11.30
C GLY A 242 -16.68 -17.29 10.36
N GLY A 243 -16.43 -16.88 9.11
CA GLY A 243 -15.74 -17.69 8.09
C GLY A 243 -16.65 -18.35 7.06
N ASN A 244 -16.04 -19.09 6.13
CA ASN A 244 -16.74 -19.84 5.07
C ASN A 244 -16.22 -21.30 5.01
N PRO A 245 -16.95 -22.28 5.56
CA PRO A 245 -18.22 -22.13 6.29
C PRO A 245 -18.03 -21.49 7.67
N ALA A 246 -19.08 -20.83 8.17
CA ALA A 246 -19.08 -20.14 9.45
C ALA A 246 -18.88 -21.14 10.60
N ARG A 247 -18.00 -20.80 11.55
CA ARG A 247 -17.74 -21.57 12.76
C ARG A 247 -17.85 -20.69 13.99
N PHE A 248 -18.17 -21.30 15.13
CA PHE A 248 -18.16 -20.62 16.43
C PHE A 248 -16.78 -20.04 16.71
N LEU A 249 -16.75 -18.76 17.10
CA LEU A 249 -15.55 -18.03 17.48
C LEU A 249 -15.53 -17.75 18.99
N ARG A 250 -16.62 -17.20 19.55
CA ARG A 250 -16.70 -16.75 20.96
C ARG A 250 -18.13 -16.47 21.42
N ASN A 251 -18.38 -16.28 22.72
CA ASN A 251 -19.65 -15.75 23.27
C ASN A 251 -19.63 -14.22 23.43
N ARG A 252 -20.57 -13.46 22.85
CA ARG A 252 -20.70 -12.00 22.86
C ARG A 252 -20.62 -11.35 24.24
N PHE A 253 -21.21 -11.95 25.28
CA PHE A 253 -21.34 -11.38 26.64
C PHE A 253 -20.90 -12.36 27.74
N GLU A 254 -19.65 -12.82 27.73
CA GLU A 254 -19.12 -13.52 28.90
C GLU A 254 -18.77 -12.52 30.00
N ASP A 255 -19.43 -12.66 31.15
CA ASP A 255 -19.10 -11.95 32.38
C ASP A 255 -17.70 -12.34 32.86
N SER A 256 -16.91 -11.32 33.20
CA SER A 256 -15.52 -11.39 33.67
C SER A 256 -15.29 -12.11 35.02
N THR A 257 -16.24 -12.89 35.54
CA THR A 257 -16.21 -13.40 36.92
C THR A 257 -16.07 -14.91 37.10
N ASP A 258 -16.44 -15.74 36.11
CA ASP A 258 -16.27 -17.21 36.22
C ASP A 258 -15.23 -17.73 35.23
N ALA A 259 -13.99 -17.27 35.42
CA ALA A 259 -12.85 -18.05 34.97
C ALA A 259 -12.74 -19.28 35.88
N THR A 260 -13.32 -20.42 35.48
CA THR A 260 -12.63 -21.68 35.79
C THR A 260 -11.18 -21.49 35.37
N PRO A 261 -10.18 -21.77 36.24
CA PRO A 261 -8.79 -21.67 35.86
C PRO A 261 -8.56 -22.73 34.79
N ILE A 262 -8.72 -22.33 33.54
CA ILE A 262 -8.01 -22.96 32.44
C ILE A 262 -6.56 -22.70 32.84
N GLU A 263 -5.85 -23.78 33.14
CA GLU A 263 -4.40 -23.77 33.29
C GLU A 263 -3.88 -22.75 32.29
N ALA A 264 -3.26 -21.69 32.82
CA ALA A 264 -2.58 -20.72 31.99
C ALA A 264 -1.88 -21.55 30.93
N VAL A 265 -2.24 -21.34 29.66
CA VAL A 265 -1.36 -21.77 28.60
C VAL A 265 -0.15 -20.90 28.87
N SER A 266 0.74 -21.44 29.70
CA SER A 266 2.13 -21.08 29.76
C SER A 266 2.49 -21.06 28.29
N LEU A 267 2.54 -19.85 27.73
CA LEU A 267 3.37 -19.58 26.57
C LEU A 267 4.62 -20.38 26.91
N GLN A 268 4.95 -21.41 26.11
CA GLN A 268 6.08 -22.31 26.35
C GLN A 268 7.41 -21.56 26.16
N ILE A 269 7.47 -20.33 26.64
CA ILE A 269 8.52 -19.36 26.57
C ILE A 269 8.42 -18.70 27.94
N GLY A 270 9.33 -19.04 28.86
CA GLY A 270 9.36 -18.53 30.24
C GLY A 270 9.69 -17.04 30.31
N VAL A 271 8.88 -16.20 29.67
CA VAL A 271 9.04 -14.76 29.51
C VAL A 271 7.78 -14.07 29.99
N THR A 272 7.89 -13.30 31.07
CA THR A 272 6.83 -12.44 31.60
C THR A 272 7.04 -11.02 31.07
N VAL A 273 6.04 -10.47 30.37
CA VAL A 273 6.02 -9.09 29.88
C VAL A 273 5.26 -8.23 30.89
N ASP A 274 5.76 -7.03 31.21
CA ASP A 274 5.04 -6.10 32.09
C ASP A 274 3.83 -5.46 31.42
N ASP A 275 2.81 -5.14 32.20
CA ASP A 275 1.52 -4.64 31.71
C ASP A 275 1.65 -3.31 30.94
N GLU A 276 2.58 -2.43 31.30
CA GLU A 276 2.74 -1.13 30.64
C GLU A 276 3.35 -1.29 29.25
N SER A 277 4.39 -2.13 29.12
CA SER A 277 4.96 -2.48 27.84
C SER A 277 3.94 -3.14 26.90
N LEU A 278 3.07 -3.99 27.44
CA LEU A 278 2.02 -4.65 26.68
C LEU A 278 0.95 -3.67 26.19
N ARG A 279 0.54 -2.71 27.03
CA ARG A 279 -0.36 -1.61 26.65
C ARG A 279 0.21 -0.78 25.51
N GLN A 280 1.51 -0.52 25.52
CA GLN A 280 2.19 0.20 24.43
C GLN A 280 2.19 -0.58 23.13
N VAL A 281 2.45 -1.89 23.15
CA VAL A 281 2.36 -2.73 21.94
C VAL A 281 0.95 -2.67 21.36
N VAL A 282 -0.08 -2.80 22.20
CA VAL A 282 -1.48 -2.70 21.77
C VAL A 282 -1.80 -1.32 21.19
N ALA A 283 -1.41 -0.25 21.89
CA ALA A 283 -1.63 1.13 21.45
C ALA A 283 -1.00 1.39 20.08
N THR A 284 0.27 1.03 19.89
CA THR A 284 0.99 1.23 18.63
C THR A 284 0.44 0.37 17.49
N ALA A 285 0.10 -0.88 17.77
CA ALA A 285 -0.43 -1.82 16.78
C ALA A 285 -1.83 -1.43 16.26
N LEU A 286 -2.68 -0.91 17.15
CA LEU A 286 -4.04 -0.48 16.82
C LEU A 286 -4.16 1.02 16.50
N ASP A 287 -3.04 1.73 16.46
CA ASP A 287 -2.96 3.19 16.24
C ASP A 287 -3.82 4.00 17.21
N LEU A 288 -3.83 3.58 18.48
CA LEU A 288 -4.58 4.21 19.56
C LEU A 288 -3.64 5.06 20.44
N PRO A 289 -4.10 6.21 20.96
CA PRO A 289 -3.33 6.96 21.94
C PRO A 289 -3.19 6.14 23.24
N LEU A 290 -1.97 6.03 23.79
CA LEU A 290 -1.64 5.14 24.91
C LEU A 290 -2.53 5.31 26.15
N ASN A 291 -2.98 6.54 26.40
CA ASN A 291 -3.90 6.86 27.50
C ASN A 291 -5.28 6.19 27.35
N SER A 292 -5.70 5.83 26.13
CA SER A 292 -6.96 5.14 25.87
C SER A 292 -6.89 3.64 26.17
N VAL A 293 -5.69 3.04 26.10
CA VAL A 293 -5.50 1.61 26.36
C VAL A 293 -5.32 1.43 27.85
N THR A 294 -6.36 1.02 28.58
CA THR A 294 -6.29 0.78 30.04
C THR A 294 -5.68 -0.60 30.37
N PRO A 295 -5.27 -0.88 31.62
CA PRO A 295 -4.80 -2.22 32.01
C PRO A 295 -5.85 -3.33 31.81
N ASN A 296 -7.14 -2.97 31.79
CA ASN A 296 -8.24 -3.90 31.54
C ASN A 296 -8.81 -3.76 30.12
N PHE A 297 -8.06 -3.19 29.17
CA PHE A 297 -8.54 -2.99 27.81
C PHE A 297 -8.83 -4.33 27.15
N THR A 298 -9.93 -4.41 26.42
CA THR A 298 -10.41 -5.63 25.78
C THR A 298 -10.86 -5.37 24.35
N THR A 299 -11.16 -6.44 23.62
CA THR A 299 -11.77 -6.33 22.29
C THR A 299 -13.14 -5.65 22.30
N ALA A 300 -13.80 -5.50 23.45
CA ALA A 300 -15.06 -4.77 23.55
C ALA A 300 -14.86 -3.25 23.53
N ASP A 301 -13.66 -2.78 23.89
CA ASP A 301 -13.35 -1.35 24.01
C ASP A 301 -12.91 -0.74 22.67
N CYS A 302 -12.55 -1.56 21.69
CA CYS A 302 -12.06 -1.11 20.39
C CYS A 302 -12.44 -2.04 19.24
N SER A 303 -13.14 -1.49 18.23
CA SER A 303 -13.48 -2.22 17.01
C SER A 303 -12.26 -2.57 16.15
N ALA A 304 -11.16 -1.82 16.27
CA ALA A 304 -9.90 -2.12 15.57
C ALA A 304 -9.17 -3.34 16.17
N TRP A 305 -9.58 -3.81 17.36
CA TRP A 305 -9.10 -5.07 17.92
C TRP A 305 -9.90 -6.27 17.35
N ASP A 306 -9.95 -6.34 16.03
CA ASP A 306 -10.47 -7.46 15.27
C ASP A 306 -9.35 -8.50 15.00
N SER A 307 -9.61 -9.44 14.09
CA SER A 307 -8.63 -10.47 13.69
C SER A 307 -7.35 -9.87 13.08
N LEU A 308 -7.44 -8.72 12.40
CA LEU A 308 -6.28 -8.05 11.78
C LEU A 308 -5.50 -7.28 12.84
N GLY A 309 -6.20 -6.61 13.77
CA GLY A 309 -5.60 -5.98 14.93
C GLY A 309 -4.83 -6.97 15.81
N GLN A 310 -5.34 -8.19 15.99
CA GLN A 310 -4.62 -9.27 16.69
C GLN A 310 -3.32 -9.67 16.00
N MET A 311 -3.32 -9.72 14.66
CA MET A 311 -2.11 -9.99 13.88
C MET A 311 -1.07 -8.88 14.02
N ALA A 312 -1.51 -7.62 14.02
CA ALA A 312 -0.62 -6.48 14.26
C ALA A 312 -0.03 -6.51 15.68
N ILE A 313 -0.82 -6.87 16.70
CA ILE A 313 -0.35 -7.03 18.08
C ILE A 313 0.67 -8.17 18.19
N ALA A 314 0.39 -9.32 17.57
CA ALA A 314 1.32 -10.45 17.56
C ALA A 314 2.66 -10.08 16.89
N ALA A 315 2.63 -9.28 15.82
CA ALA A 315 3.83 -8.74 15.19
C ALA A 315 4.60 -7.80 16.13
N GLY A 316 3.91 -6.89 16.83
CA GLY A 316 4.53 -6.00 17.81
C GLY A 316 5.17 -6.74 18.99
N LEU A 317 4.58 -7.86 19.43
CA LEU A 317 5.19 -8.72 20.45
C LEU A 317 6.44 -9.45 19.94
N HIS A 318 6.43 -9.89 18.68
CA HIS A 318 7.59 -10.51 18.06
C HIS A 318 8.73 -9.50 17.89
N ASP A 319 8.43 -8.33 17.35
CA ASP A 319 9.43 -7.28 17.11
C ASP A 319 10.05 -6.81 18.43
N ARG A 320 9.24 -6.61 19.48
CA ARG A 320 9.71 -6.06 20.75
C ARG A 320 10.29 -7.08 21.73
N PHE A 321 9.82 -8.33 21.70
CA PHE A 321 10.19 -9.35 22.69
C PHE A 321 10.66 -10.68 22.09
N GLY A 322 10.62 -10.84 20.76
CA GLY A 322 10.86 -12.13 20.10
C GLY A 322 9.76 -13.16 20.35
N ILE A 323 8.62 -12.76 20.94
CA ILE A 323 7.53 -13.69 21.28
C ILE A 323 6.74 -14.02 20.02
N THR A 324 6.76 -15.29 19.62
CA THR A 324 5.92 -15.79 18.53
C THR A 324 4.61 -16.31 19.09
N VAL A 325 3.49 -15.69 18.72
CA VAL A 325 2.16 -16.13 19.17
C VAL A 325 1.70 -17.34 18.33
N PRO A 326 1.33 -18.48 18.96
CA PRO A 326 0.72 -19.61 18.27
C PRO A 326 -0.62 -19.25 17.64
N ALA A 327 -0.97 -19.89 16.52
CA ALA A 327 -2.19 -19.56 15.76
C ALA A 327 -3.48 -19.71 16.59
N GLU A 328 -3.57 -20.75 17.44
CA GLU A 328 -4.72 -20.97 18.31
C GLU A 328 -4.90 -19.91 19.39
N THR A 329 -3.81 -19.24 19.78
CA THR A 329 -3.82 -18.19 20.81
C THR A 329 -3.95 -16.79 20.22
N SER A 330 -3.51 -16.56 18.97
CA SER A 330 -3.66 -15.26 18.28
C SER A 330 -5.12 -14.80 18.25
N PHE A 331 -6.07 -15.75 18.19
CA PHE A 331 -7.51 -15.49 18.14
C PHE A 331 -8.24 -15.60 19.50
N ARG A 332 -7.53 -15.81 20.62
CA ARG A 332 -8.12 -15.91 21.97
C ARG A 332 -8.05 -14.57 22.74
N ARG A 333 -9.12 -14.30 23.50
CA ARG A 333 -9.47 -13.02 24.16
C ARG A 333 -8.49 -12.41 25.19
N GLN A 334 -7.36 -13.04 25.52
CA GLN A 334 -6.69 -12.77 26.81
C GLN A 334 -5.23 -12.34 26.70
N LEU A 335 -4.85 -11.66 25.62
CA LEU A 335 -3.46 -11.20 25.46
C LEU A 335 -3.01 -10.23 26.57
N LEU A 336 -3.92 -9.45 27.18
CA LEU A 336 -3.59 -8.40 28.17
C LEU A 336 -3.45 -8.86 29.64
N ARG A 337 -3.66 -10.13 29.99
CA ARG A 337 -3.46 -10.59 31.38
C ARG A 337 -2.14 -11.36 31.51
N GLY A 338 -1.10 -10.68 32.00
CA GLY A 338 0.10 -11.34 32.49
C GLY A 338 -0.22 -12.22 33.70
N THR A 339 0.05 -13.52 33.60
CA THR A 339 -0.02 -14.40 34.77
C THR A 339 1.20 -14.11 35.65
N ALA A 340 0.98 -13.47 36.79
CA ALA A 340 1.96 -13.46 37.88
C ALA A 340 1.95 -14.85 38.55
N SER A 341 2.58 -15.85 37.94
CA SER A 341 2.95 -17.07 38.65
C SER A 341 4.28 -16.83 39.38
N SER A 342 4.20 -16.90 40.69
CA SER A 342 5.35 -16.88 41.59
C SER A 342 6.28 -18.06 41.27
N GLY A 343 7.42 -17.81 40.63
CA GLY A 343 8.51 -18.79 40.59
C GLY A 343 9.46 -18.75 39.40
N GLU A 344 9.12 -18.12 38.28
CA GLU A 344 9.92 -18.25 37.05
C GLU A 344 10.42 -16.89 36.52
N THR A 345 11.62 -16.93 35.95
CA THR A 345 12.50 -15.81 35.64
C THR A 345 11.76 -14.65 34.97
N ARG A 346 11.62 -13.53 35.70
CA ARG A 346 11.25 -12.25 35.08
C ARG A 346 12.33 -11.91 34.07
N VAL A 347 11.98 -11.84 32.79
CA VAL A 347 12.77 -11.05 31.86
C VAL A 347 12.53 -9.61 32.28
N ASN A 348 13.37 -9.10 33.19
CA ASN A 348 13.75 -7.70 33.07
C ASN A 348 14.10 -7.50 31.60
N ALA A 349 13.61 -6.43 30.99
CA ALA A 349 13.98 -5.97 29.64
C ALA A 349 15.49 -5.65 29.48
N ALA A 350 16.34 -6.32 30.25
CA ALA A 350 17.79 -6.30 30.28
C ALA A 350 18.37 -7.63 29.73
N ALA A 351 17.72 -8.25 28.75
CA ALA A 351 18.34 -9.31 27.94
C ALA A 351 19.24 -8.62 26.91
N ASP A 352 20.50 -8.40 27.32
CA ASP A 352 21.63 -7.79 26.62
C ASP A 352 21.36 -6.39 26.03
N SER A 353 22.04 -5.37 26.56
CA SER A 353 22.01 -4.02 25.98
C SER A 353 22.67 -4.04 24.61
N PHE A 354 21.94 -4.46 23.59
CA PHE A 354 22.34 -4.30 22.21
C PHE A 354 22.45 -2.80 21.95
N ALA A 355 23.68 -2.31 21.92
CA ALA A 355 23.98 -0.91 21.74
C ALA A 355 23.71 -0.54 20.29
N LEU A 356 22.68 0.26 20.07
CA LEU A 356 22.43 0.84 18.76
C LEU A 356 23.51 1.88 18.44
N PRO A 357 24.00 1.93 17.19
CA PRO A 357 24.92 2.98 16.76
C PRO A 357 24.25 4.34 16.82
N ASP A 358 25.03 5.38 17.10
CA ASP A 358 24.55 6.77 17.09
C ASP A 358 24.13 7.22 15.68
N ASP A 359 24.82 6.72 14.64
CA ASP A 359 24.46 6.94 13.24
C ASP A 359 23.45 5.89 12.77
N PRO A 360 22.18 6.26 12.50
CA PRO A 360 21.15 5.33 12.06
C PRO A 360 21.47 4.72 10.68
N GLU A 361 22.37 5.31 9.90
CA GLU A 361 22.79 4.78 8.59
C GLU A 361 23.55 3.45 8.70
N LEU A 362 24.01 3.09 9.89
CA LEU A 362 24.72 1.84 10.16
C LEU A 362 23.79 0.68 10.58
N LEU A 363 22.52 0.97 10.91
CA LEU A 363 21.54 -0.04 11.32
C LEU A 363 21.41 -1.23 10.34
N PRO A 364 21.41 -1.03 9.01
CA PRO A 364 21.30 -2.13 8.05
C PRO A 364 22.48 -3.10 8.02
N LEU A 365 23.60 -2.77 8.66
CA LEU A 365 24.79 -3.63 8.74
C LEU A 365 24.70 -4.65 9.88
N LEU A 366 23.78 -4.43 10.81
CA LEU A 366 23.60 -5.22 12.01
C LEU A 366 22.51 -6.27 11.82
N ASP A 367 22.40 -7.23 12.74
CA ASP A 367 21.30 -8.18 12.70
C ASP A 367 19.95 -7.47 12.87
N HIS A 368 19.11 -7.58 11.85
CA HIS A 368 17.85 -6.86 11.75
C HIS A 368 16.88 -7.19 12.90
N GLU A 369 16.89 -8.41 13.42
CA GLU A 369 15.99 -8.80 14.51
C GLU A 369 16.45 -8.18 15.85
N GLN A 370 17.75 -8.20 16.13
CA GLN A 370 18.32 -7.52 17.29
C GLN A 370 18.10 -6.00 17.23
N VAL A 371 18.31 -5.39 16.06
CA VAL A 371 18.07 -3.96 15.84
C VAL A 371 16.59 -3.61 16.04
N THR A 372 15.68 -4.37 15.41
CA THR A 372 14.23 -4.12 15.53
C THR A 372 13.79 -4.19 16.99
N ARG A 373 14.30 -5.18 17.73
CA ARG A 373 14.02 -5.33 19.16
C ARG A 373 14.52 -4.17 19.99
N ALA A 374 15.76 -3.74 19.77
CA ALA A 374 16.35 -2.61 20.47
C ALA A 374 15.58 -1.31 20.16
N LEU A 375 15.25 -1.03 18.90
CA LEU A 375 14.48 0.15 18.51
C LEU A 375 13.07 0.15 19.10
N ALA A 376 12.35 -0.98 19.01
CA ALA A 376 11.00 -1.12 19.56
C ALA A 376 10.97 -0.95 21.09
N SER A 377 12.05 -1.31 21.79
CA SER A 377 12.19 -1.10 23.24
C SER A 377 12.45 0.36 23.61
N GLN A 378 13.12 1.14 22.76
CA GLN A 378 13.43 2.55 23.00
C GLN A 378 12.21 3.47 22.78
N GLU A 379 11.21 3.06 22.00
CA GLU A 379 9.97 3.84 21.78
C GLU A 379 9.25 4.19 23.08
N SER A 380 9.32 3.30 24.08
CA SER A 380 8.76 3.48 25.42
C SER A 380 9.34 4.66 26.19
N ASN A 381 10.61 4.98 25.95
CA ASN A 381 11.34 6.01 26.67
C ASN A 381 11.27 7.38 25.96
N ASN A 382 11.15 7.38 24.63
CA ASN A 382 11.21 8.60 23.81
C ASN A 382 9.85 9.22 23.45
N ALA A 383 8.72 8.56 23.74
CA ALA A 383 7.38 9.13 23.54
C ALA A 383 7.15 10.46 24.30
N ALA A 384 7.95 10.75 25.32
CA ALA A 384 7.90 12.00 26.08
C ALA A 384 8.67 13.19 25.45
N ASN A 385 9.57 12.96 24.48
CA ASN A 385 10.52 13.96 23.97
C ASN A 385 10.34 14.35 22.49
N ALA A 386 9.27 13.90 21.82
CA ALA A 386 9.02 14.18 20.41
C ALA A 386 8.49 15.62 20.18
N SER A 387 9.27 16.63 20.52
CA SER A 387 9.11 17.98 20.00
C SER A 387 9.96 18.12 18.74
N ILE A 388 9.33 18.48 17.62
CA ILE A 388 9.89 18.63 16.25
C ILE A 388 9.76 17.35 15.39
N SER A 389 8.54 16.88 15.12
CA SER A 389 8.31 15.88 14.06
C SER A 389 7.86 16.55 12.75
N ARG A 390 8.53 16.21 11.64
CA ARG A 390 8.01 16.45 10.27
C ARG A 390 6.66 15.74 10.11
N GLU A 391 5.80 16.23 9.21
CA GLU A 391 4.54 15.56 8.89
C GLU A 391 4.80 14.09 8.47
N PRO A 392 4.02 13.13 8.97
CA PRO A 392 4.20 11.72 8.66
C PRO A 392 3.96 11.47 7.18
N MET A 393 4.75 10.56 6.61
CA MET A 393 4.58 10.12 5.22
C MET A 393 3.51 9.03 5.16
N SER A 394 2.49 9.22 4.32
CA SER A 394 1.46 8.20 4.11
C SER A 394 2.01 7.03 3.30
N VAL A 395 1.81 5.81 3.80
CA VAL A 395 2.16 4.54 3.14
C VAL A 395 0.89 3.70 3.06
N VAL A 396 0.40 3.44 1.84
CA VAL A 396 -0.81 2.64 1.62
C VAL A 396 -0.40 1.28 1.04
N ILE A 397 -0.76 0.19 1.72
CA ILE A 397 -0.39 -1.18 1.34
C ILE A 397 -1.64 -1.95 0.91
N ALA A 398 -1.61 -2.52 -0.30
CA ALA A 398 -2.63 -3.44 -0.77
C ALA A 398 -2.01 -4.82 -1.04
N ALA A 399 -2.61 -5.87 -0.48
CA ALA A 399 -2.10 -7.22 -0.59
C ALA A 399 -3.19 -8.25 -0.89
N THR A 400 -2.80 -9.39 -1.46
CA THR A 400 -3.69 -10.56 -1.65
C THR A 400 -3.73 -11.48 -0.43
N PHE A 401 -2.89 -11.21 0.56
CA PHE A 401 -2.76 -11.90 1.84
C PHE A 401 -2.74 -10.87 2.98
N VAL A 402 -2.86 -11.31 4.23
CA VAL A 402 -2.79 -10.44 5.41
C VAL A 402 -1.39 -9.85 5.54
N ALA A 403 -1.29 -8.52 5.45
CA ALA A 403 -0.03 -7.75 5.40
C ALA A 403 0.13 -6.78 6.58
N GLU A 404 -0.87 -6.68 7.45
CA GLU A 404 -0.92 -5.85 8.65
C GLU A 404 0.30 -6.04 9.58
N PRO A 405 0.85 -7.26 9.76
CA PRO A 405 2.08 -7.47 10.53
C PRO A 405 3.28 -6.62 10.07
N VAL A 406 3.34 -6.21 8.80
CA VAL A 406 4.42 -5.38 8.23
C VAL A 406 4.50 -4.00 8.90
N ALA A 407 3.39 -3.48 9.41
CA ALA A 407 3.32 -2.12 9.95
C ALA A 407 4.26 -1.91 11.14
N SER A 408 4.45 -2.93 11.97
CA SER A 408 5.25 -2.85 13.19
C SER A 408 6.71 -2.48 12.87
N SER A 409 7.42 -3.33 12.13
CA SER A 409 8.81 -3.07 11.75
C SER A 409 8.96 -1.84 10.84
N LEU A 410 8.01 -1.59 9.93
CA LEU A 410 8.01 -0.42 9.07
C LEU A 410 7.97 0.89 9.86
N LYS A 411 7.08 1.00 10.87
CA LYS A 411 6.97 2.20 11.74
C LYS A 411 8.26 2.40 12.53
N VAL A 412 8.78 1.33 13.15
CA VAL A 412 9.98 1.37 14.00
C VAL A 412 11.21 1.82 13.19
N TRP A 413 11.47 1.19 12.04
CA TRP A 413 12.64 1.50 11.22
C TRP A 413 12.53 2.89 10.57
N SER A 414 11.36 3.29 10.06
CA SER A 414 11.21 4.61 9.44
C SER A 414 11.44 5.75 10.43
N ARG A 415 10.98 5.58 11.69
CA ARG A 415 11.26 6.53 12.78
C ARG A 415 12.75 6.59 13.13
N ALA A 416 13.47 5.46 13.10
CA ALA A 416 14.92 5.44 13.35
C ALA A 416 15.70 6.34 12.37
N PHE A 417 15.20 6.49 11.14
CA PHE A 417 15.74 7.44 10.14
C PHE A 417 15.12 8.84 10.21
N GLY A 418 14.33 9.16 11.23
CA GLY A 418 13.67 10.46 11.39
C GLY A 418 12.50 10.71 10.44
N ILE A 419 11.87 9.65 9.91
CA ILE A 419 10.76 9.72 8.95
C ILE A 419 9.56 8.98 9.54
N PRO A 420 8.69 9.63 10.33
CA PRO A 420 7.47 8.99 10.78
C PRO A 420 6.58 8.65 9.57
N VAL A 421 5.93 7.48 9.63
CA VAL A 421 5.03 6.99 8.59
C VAL A 421 3.64 6.74 9.18
N ASP A 422 2.61 7.08 8.39
CA ASP A 422 1.24 6.67 8.62
C ASP A 422 0.93 5.50 7.67
N VAL A 423 0.62 4.33 8.22
CA VAL A 423 0.48 3.08 7.44
C VAL A 423 -0.99 2.71 7.36
N GLN A 424 -1.52 2.66 6.14
CA GLN A 424 -2.90 2.30 5.85
C GLN A 424 -2.94 1.03 5.01
N PHE A 425 -3.90 0.15 5.27
CA PHE A 425 -4.09 -1.08 4.53
C PHE A 425 -5.39 -1.00 3.72
N ALA A 426 -5.30 -1.34 2.45
CA ALA A 426 -6.48 -1.58 1.64
C ALA A 426 -7.23 -2.81 2.17
N GLY A 427 -8.54 -2.88 1.92
CA GLY A 427 -9.33 -4.04 2.28
C GLY A 427 -8.76 -5.34 1.69
N PHE A 428 -8.91 -6.44 2.42
CA PHE A 428 -8.37 -7.74 2.02
C PHE A 428 -8.76 -8.12 0.58
N ASN A 429 -7.76 -8.49 -0.22
CA ASN A 429 -7.92 -8.89 -1.62
C ASN A 429 -8.54 -7.81 -2.55
N GLN A 430 -8.40 -6.52 -2.19
CA GLN A 430 -8.91 -5.40 -2.99
C GLN A 430 -7.83 -4.74 -3.86
N VAL A 431 -6.69 -5.41 -4.10
CA VAL A 431 -5.54 -4.85 -4.84
C VAL A 431 -5.98 -4.25 -6.18
N GLN A 432 -6.74 -4.99 -6.99
CA GLN A 432 -7.20 -4.51 -8.29
C GLN A 432 -8.19 -3.34 -8.16
N GLN A 433 -9.09 -3.37 -7.18
CA GLN A 433 -10.05 -2.30 -6.95
C GLN A 433 -9.35 -1.00 -6.52
N CYS A 434 -8.33 -1.12 -5.67
CA CYS A 434 -7.50 0.01 -5.23
C CYS A 434 -6.74 0.65 -6.40
N LEU A 435 -6.20 -0.16 -7.32
CA LEU A 435 -5.49 0.34 -8.50
C LEU A 435 -6.39 0.99 -9.55
N MET A 436 -7.68 0.62 -9.62
CA MET A 436 -8.56 1.03 -10.72
C MET A 436 -9.60 2.09 -10.33
N THR A 437 -9.93 2.24 -9.04
CA THR A 437 -11.01 3.13 -8.59
C THR A 437 -10.47 4.53 -8.28
N PRO A 438 -10.90 5.61 -8.98
CA PRO A 438 -10.36 6.96 -8.79
C PRO A 438 -10.53 7.55 -7.37
N GLY A 439 -11.40 6.98 -6.54
CA GLY A 439 -11.61 7.37 -5.15
C GLY A 439 -10.89 6.50 -4.12
N SER A 440 -10.07 5.54 -4.54
CA SER A 440 -9.33 4.66 -3.60
C SER A 440 -8.22 5.41 -2.87
N GLU A 441 -7.76 4.84 -1.77
CA GLU A 441 -6.64 5.30 -0.95
C GLU A 441 -5.37 5.48 -1.79
N PHE A 442 -5.16 4.60 -2.78
CA PHE A 442 -4.04 4.69 -3.72
C PHE A 442 -4.08 5.96 -4.59
N HIS A 443 -5.25 6.35 -5.10
CA HIS A 443 -5.39 7.56 -5.92
C HIS A 443 -5.36 8.83 -5.07
N GLN A 444 -5.81 8.76 -3.81
CA GLN A 444 -5.72 9.87 -2.86
C GLN A 444 -4.29 10.11 -2.39
N ASN A 445 -3.48 9.04 -2.26
CA ASN A 445 -2.09 9.11 -1.83
C ASN A 445 -1.14 9.53 -2.97
N THR A 446 -1.14 10.83 -3.27
CA THR A 446 -0.34 11.43 -4.36
C THR A 446 1.07 11.84 -3.97
N SER A 447 1.34 11.99 -2.67
CA SER A 447 2.64 12.47 -2.14
C SER A 447 3.34 11.47 -1.21
N GLY A 448 2.71 10.31 -0.96
CA GLY A 448 3.27 9.21 -0.18
C GLY A 448 3.69 8.01 -1.04
N LEU A 449 3.69 6.84 -0.41
CA LEU A 449 4.10 5.58 -1.03
C LEU A 449 2.92 4.61 -1.15
N ASN A 450 2.69 4.07 -2.34
CA ASN A 450 1.71 3.01 -2.58
C ASN A 450 2.43 1.68 -2.79
N VAL A 451 2.06 0.63 -2.06
CA VAL A 451 2.74 -0.67 -2.07
C VAL A 451 1.76 -1.79 -2.43
N VAL A 452 2.10 -2.60 -3.44
CA VAL A 452 1.34 -3.79 -3.83
C VAL A 452 2.12 -5.05 -3.47
N LEU A 453 1.53 -5.91 -2.66
CA LEU A 453 2.07 -7.22 -2.27
C LEU A 453 1.11 -8.32 -2.72
N ALA A 454 1.21 -8.74 -3.98
CA ALA A 454 0.28 -9.68 -4.57
C ALA A 454 0.90 -11.06 -4.78
N ARG A 455 0.13 -12.10 -4.49
CA ARG A 455 0.35 -13.48 -4.91
C ARG A 455 -0.76 -13.87 -5.88
N PRO A 456 -0.52 -13.91 -7.20
CA PRO A 456 -1.53 -14.23 -8.19
C PRO A 456 -2.30 -15.53 -7.91
N GLU A 457 -1.64 -16.52 -7.30
CA GLU A 457 -2.26 -17.77 -6.86
C GLU A 457 -3.32 -17.61 -5.76
N ASP A 458 -3.31 -16.52 -5.00
CA ASP A 458 -4.34 -16.22 -3.98
C ASP A 458 -5.66 -15.77 -4.59
N LEU A 459 -5.61 -15.24 -5.82
CA LEU A 459 -6.77 -14.68 -6.50
C LEU A 459 -7.75 -15.75 -6.99
N LEU A 460 -7.48 -17.04 -6.69
CA LEU A 460 -8.04 -18.17 -7.45
C LEU A 460 -8.50 -19.33 -6.58
N GLY A 461 -9.54 -20.01 -7.09
CA GLY A 461 -10.02 -21.33 -6.65
C GLY A 461 -10.28 -22.28 -7.84
N GLY A 462 -9.52 -22.13 -8.93
CA GLY A 462 -9.80 -22.74 -10.25
C GLY A 462 -8.58 -23.30 -11.01
N SER A 463 -8.73 -23.47 -12.32
CA SER A 463 -7.78 -24.13 -13.24
C SER A 463 -6.58 -23.27 -13.68
N GLU A 464 -5.52 -23.88 -14.24
CA GLU A 464 -4.29 -23.19 -14.68
C GLU A 464 -4.53 -21.99 -15.66
N PRO A 465 -5.43 -22.07 -16.67
CA PRO A 465 -5.67 -20.95 -17.60
C PRO A 465 -6.27 -19.72 -16.92
N GLU A 466 -7.21 -19.91 -15.98
CA GLU A 466 -7.84 -18.84 -15.22
C GLU A 466 -6.80 -18.10 -14.37
N SER A 467 -5.80 -18.83 -13.89
CA SER A 467 -4.72 -18.30 -13.05
C SER A 467 -3.84 -17.30 -13.80
N LEU A 468 -3.48 -17.67 -15.02
CA LEU A 468 -2.67 -16.84 -15.88
C LEU A 468 -3.41 -15.55 -16.30
N ASP A 469 -4.71 -15.64 -16.56
CA ASP A 469 -5.51 -14.48 -16.95
C ASP A 469 -5.76 -13.50 -15.80
N ALA A 470 -5.95 -13.98 -14.57
CA ALA A 470 -6.00 -13.13 -13.37
C ALA A 470 -4.67 -12.39 -13.15
N ALA A 471 -3.53 -13.09 -13.26
CA ALA A 471 -2.21 -12.49 -13.14
C ALA A 471 -2.00 -11.39 -14.20
N LYS A 472 -2.37 -11.65 -15.47
CA LYS A 472 -2.32 -10.63 -16.54
C LYS A 472 -3.21 -9.43 -16.25
N SER A 473 -4.43 -9.67 -15.74
CA SER A 473 -5.38 -8.60 -15.40
C SER A 473 -4.81 -7.68 -14.33
N LEU A 474 -4.22 -8.25 -13.26
CA LEU A 474 -3.60 -7.48 -12.21
C LEU A 474 -2.35 -6.72 -12.69
N LEU A 475 -1.49 -7.34 -13.51
CA LEU A 475 -0.34 -6.66 -14.13
C LEU A 475 -0.78 -5.48 -15.01
N SER A 476 -1.90 -5.63 -15.74
CA SER A 476 -2.48 -4.55 -16.54
C SER A 476 -2.98 -3.39 -15.66
N ALA A 477 -3.63 -3.70 -14.53
CA ALA A 477 -4.06 -2.68 -13.57
C ALA A 477 -2.86 -1.93 -12.95
N ILE A 478 -1.79 -2.65 -12.58
CA ILE A 478 -0.53 -2.07 -12.10
C ILE A 478 0.06 -1.11 -13.16
N ALA A 479 0.16 -1.56 -14.41
CA ALA A 479 0.72 -0.75 -15.50
C ALA A 479 -0.14 0.48 -15.82
N SER A 480 -1.47 0.37 -15.72
CA SER A 480 -2.39 1.50 -15.91
C SER A 480 -2.25 2.54 -14.81
N PHE A 481 -2.18 2.10 -13.54
CA PHE A 481 -2.00 2.99 -12.40
C PHE A 481 -0.64 3.70 -12.46
N ALA A 482 0.45 2.97 -12.73
CA ALA A 482 1.79 3.54 -12.85
C ALA A 482 1.90 4.66 -13.90
N LYS A 483 1.10 4.60 -14.97
CA LYS A 483 1.06 5.63 -16.02
C LYS A 483 0.22 6.85 -15.67
N SER A 484 -0.77 6.70 -14.80
CA SER A 484 -1.82 7.71 -14.57
C SER A 484 -1.71 8.42 -13.22
N ALA A 485 -1.06 7.80 -12.22
CA ALA A 485 -0.96 8.33 -10.87
C ALA A 485 0.39 9.04 -10.64
N PRO A 486 0.40 10.19 -9.93
CA PRO A 486 1.62 10.95 -9.64
C PRO A 486 2.46 10.39 -8.47
N GLY A 487 1.94 9.41 -7.72
CA GLY A 487 2.60 8.82 -6.56
C GLY A 487 3.59 7.69 -6.92
N THR A 488 4.52 7.38 -6.02
CA THR A 488 5.44 6.25 -6.23
C THR A 488 4.72 4.93 -5.97
N LEU A 489 4.64 4.08 -7.00
CA LEU A 489 4.13 2.72 -6.87
C LEU A 489 5.28 1.72 -6.68
N VAL A 490 5.24 1.02 -5.55
CA VAL A 490 6.13 -0.11 -5.25
C VAL A 490 5.35 -1.40 -5.42
N VAL A 491 5.93 -2.38 -6.09
CA VAL A 491 5.34 -3.70 -6.26
C VAL A 491 6.35 -4.74 -5.78
N GLY A 492 5.91 -5.59 -4.84
CA GLY A 492 6.68 -6.75 -4.41
C GLY A 492 6.97 -7.67 -5.60
N THR A 493 8.23 -8.06 -5.76
CA THR A 493 8.54 -9.28 -6.51
C THR A 493 7.78 -10.42 -5.85
N LEU A 494 7.30 -11.36 -6.65
CA LEU A 494 6.58 -12.47 -6.07
C LEU A 494 7.58 -13.43 -5.43
N PRO A 495 7.47 -13.80 -4.14
CA PRO A 495 8.49 -14.63 -3.49
C PRO A 495 8.55 -16.05 -4.09
N PRO A 496 9.46 -16.94 -3.67
CA PRO A 496 9.37 -18.37 -3.98
C PRO A 496 8.13 -19.03 -3.33
N VAL A 497 7.70 -20.18 -3.89
CA VAL A 497 6.56 -20.94 -3.35
C VAL A 497 6.90 -21.52 -1.98
N VAL A 498 6.37 -20.88 -0.94
CA VAL A 498 6.47 -21.29 0.47
C VAL A 498 5.20 -21.97 0.99
N SER A 499 4.05 -21.70 0.34
CA SER A 499 2.76 -22.19 0.79
C SER A 499 2.56 -23.65 0.39
N SER A 500 2.18 -24.48 1.37
CA SER A 500 1.68 -25.85 1.14
C SER A 500 0.20 -25.89 0.74
N CYS A 501 -0.48 -24.75 0.79
CA CYS A 501 -1.92 -24.62 0.54
C CYS A 501 -2.24 -24.20 -0.90
N VAL A 502 -1.23 -24.01 -1.75
CA VAL A 502 -1.41 -23.71 -3.18
C VAL A 502 -2.12 -24.87 -3.85
N THR A 503 -3.20 -24.56 -4.56
CA THR A 503 -4.04 -25.55 -5.26
C THR A 503 -3.41 -26.03 -6.56
N ALA A 504 -2.59 -25.19 -7.21
CA ALA A 504 -1.77 -25.56 -8.36
C ALA A 504 -0.55 -26.39 -7.92
N ASP A 505 -0.06 -27.28 -8.79
CA ASP A 505 1.20 -27.96 -8.51
C ASP A 505 2.37 -26.96 -8.50
N ARG A 506 3.43 -27.33 -7.77
CA ARG A 506 4.56 -26.44 -7.50
C ARG A 506 5.23 -25.90 -8.77
N ARG A 507 5.30 -26.69 -9.85
CA ARG A 507 5.96 -26.26 -11.09
C ARG A 507 5.16 -25.17 -11.78
N THR A 508 3.85 -25.34 -11.87
CA THR A 508 2.96 -24.32 -12.44
C THR A 508 2.99 -23.03 -11.61
N ALA A 509 2.98 -23.14 -10.28
CA ALA A 509 3.13 -21.98 -9.41
C ALA A 509 4.46 -21.24 -9.67
N GLU A 510 5.60 -21.94 -9.66
CA GLU A 510 6.91 -21.35 -9.95
C GLU A 510 6.99 -20.72 -11.35
N ALA A 511 6.39 -21.33 -12.37
CA ALA A 511 6.31 -20.77 -13.72
C ALA A 511 5.49 -19.47 -13.76
N LEU A 512 4.35 -19.42 -13.07
CA LEU A 512 3.54 -18.21 -12.92
C LEU A 512 4.35 -17.10 -12.22
N ARG A 513 5.09 -17.45 -11.17
CA ARG A 513 5.94 -16.50 -10.41
C ARG A 513 7.07 -15.94 -11.27
N ALA A 514 7.72 -16.78 -12.08
CA ALA A 514 8.74 -16.33 -13.02
C ALA A 514 8.15 -15.39 -14.09
N ASN A 515 6.98 -15.72 -14.64
CA ASN A 515 6.29 -14.86 -15.60
C ASN A 515 5.93 -13.50 -14.99
N TRP A 516 5.40 -13.50 -13.77
CA TRP A 516 5.10 -12.28 -13.02
C TRP A 516 6.31 -11.37 -12.88
N ARG A 517 7.45 -11.90 -12.42
CA ARG A 517 8.70 -11.12 -12.27
C ARG A 517 9.18 -10.52 -13.60
N ASN A 518 9.19 -11.31 -14.67
CA ASN A 518 9.60 -10.82 -15.99
C ASN A 518 8.67 -9.71 -16.50
N ARG A 519 7.36 -9.86 -16.29
CA ARG A 519 6.36 -8.87 -16.70
C ARG A 519 6.43 -7.58 -15.89
N LEU A 520 6.72 -7.64 -14.58
CA LEU A 520 6.91 -6.45 -13.76
C LEU A 520 8.11 -5.64 -14.23
N ALA A 521 9.22 -6.29 -14.61
CA ALA A 521 10.42 -5.62 -15.11
C ALA A 521 10.19 -4.82 -16.40
N GLU A 522 9.12 -5.11 -17.15
CA GLU A 522 8.74 -4.39 -18.38
C GLU A 522 7.83 -3.18 -18.12
N ILE A 523 7.37 -2.95 -16.89
CA ILE A 523 6.45 -1.85 -16.57
C ILE A 523 7.24 -0.61 -16.18
N ASP A 524 7.13 0.45 -16.98
CA ASP A 524 7.69 1.75 -16.63
C ASP A 524 6.89 2.42 -15.49
N GLY A 525 7.59 3.16 -14.64
CA GLY A 525 6.96 3.95 -13.57
C GLY A 525 6.64 3.18 -12.29
N ILE A 526 7.01 1.89 -12.20
CA ILE A 526 6.97 1.14 -10.95
C ILE A 526 8.36 0.94 -10.37
N ARG A 527 8.40 0.73 -9.06
CA ARG A 527 9.58 0.27 -8.35
C ARG A 527 9.36 -1.15 -7.85
N THR A 528 10.31 -2.04 -8.07
CA THR A 528 10.26 -3.39 -7.50
C THR A 528 10.79 -3.38 -6.06
N LEU A 529 10.18 -4.22 -5.23
CA LEU A 529 10.64 -4.55 -3.88
C LEU A 529 11.01 -6.04 -3.90
N ASP A 530 12.27 -6.37 -3.65
CA ASP A 530 12.83 -7.73 -3.83
C ASP A 530 12.39 -8.70 -2.72
N PHE A 531 11.09 -8.97 -2.66
CA PHE A 531 10.47 -9.85 -1.68
C PHE A 531 10.84 -11.33 -1.90
N ASP A 532 11.20 -11.72 -3.12
CA ASP A 532 11.82 -13.02 -3.38
C ASP A 532 13.16 -13.19 -2.67
N GLU A 533 14.03 -12.19 -2.72
CA GLU A 533 15.32 -12.23 -2.03
C GLU A 533 15.14 -12.37 -0.52
N ILE A 534 14.17 -11.68 0.08
CA ILE A 534 13.86 -11.80 1.52
C ILE A 534 13.60 -13.26 1.92
N VAL A 535 12.74 -13.94 1.15
CA VAL A 535 12.38 -15.35 1.42
C VAL A 535 13.54 -16.29 1.11
N GLU A 536 14.37 -16.00 0.11
CA GLU A 536 15.57 -16.78 -0.20
C GLU A 536 16.63 -16.68 0.90
N GLN A 537 16.83 -15.49 1.46
CA GLN A 537 17.78 -15.25 2.57
C GLN A 537 17.35 -15.94 3.86
N ILE A 538 16.05 -15.89 4.21
CA ILE A 538 15.49 -16.62 5.37
C ILE A 538 15.47 -18.13 5.11
N GLY A 539 15.24 -18.52 3.85
CA GLY A 539 15.06 -19.90 3.42
C GLY A 539 13.59 -20.29 3.32
N ILE A 540 13.23 -20.95 2.21
CA ILE A 540 11.84 -21.31 1.85
C ILE A 540 11.14 -22.09 2.98
N SER A 541 11.84 -23.02 3.63
CA SER A 541 11.27 -23.85 4.70
C SER A 541 11.00 -23.07 6.00
N ALA A 542 11.76 -22.01 6.27
CA ALA A 542 11.61 -21.18 7.46
C ALA A 542 10.69 -19.97 7.22
N ALA A 543 10.35 -19.68 5.96
CA ALA A 543 9.54 -18.54 5.57
C ALA A 543 8.02 -18.79 5.69
N GLY A 544 7.56 -20.03 5.56
CA GLY A 544 6.13 -20.37 5.52
C GLY A 544 5.48 -20.64 6.87
N ARG A 545 4.19 -20.29 7.01
CA ARG A 545 3.32 -20.66 8.14
C ARG A 545 1.98 -21.20 7.65
N ALA A 546 1.91 -22.51 7.46
CA ALA A 546 0.69 -23.17 6.97
C ALA A 546 -0.50 -23.03 7.95
N ASP A 547 -0.24 -23.01 9.26
CA ASP A 547 -1.27 -22.82 10.29
C ASP A 547 -1.96 -21.45 10.15
N MET A 548 -1.17 -20.39 10.07
CA MET A 548 -1.64 -19.01 9.91
C MET A 548 -2.19 -18.74 8.51
N GLU A 549 -1.69 -19.42 7.48
CA GLU A 549 -2.25 -19.31 6.13
C GLU A 549 -3.70 -19.82 6.08
N VAL A 550 -3.96 -20.97 6.72
CA VAL A 550 -5.29 -21.59 6.75
C VAL A 550 -6.26 -20.76 7.56
N ILE A 551 -5.84 -20.25 8.73
CA ILE A 551 -6.73 -19.56 9.66
C ILE A 551 -6.95 -18.10 9.25
N ALA A 552 -5.88 -17.42 8.81
CA ALA A 552 -5.85 -15.97 8.70
C ALA A 552 -5.42 -15.48 7.32
N ARG A 553 -5.18 -16.35 6.33
CA ARG A 553 -4.57 -15.97 5.04
C ARG A 553 -3.26 -15.20 5.24
N SER A 554 -2.51 -15.56 6.28
CA SER A 554 -1.20 -15.00 6.66
C SER A 554 -0.12 -16.06 6.43
N PRO A 555 0.43 -16.15 5.22
CA PRO A 555 1.26 -17.30 4.80
C PRO A 555 2.70 -17.29 5.32
N TYR A 556 3.16 -16.17 5.88
CA TYR A 556 4.57 -15.98 6.21
C TYR A 556 4.84 -16.01 7.72
N THR A 557 6.09 -16.28 8.09
CA THR A 557 6.55 -16.15 9.48
C THR A 557 6.69 -14.68 9.89
N PRO A 558 6.63 -14.37 11.19
CA PRO A 558 6.89 -13.02 11.70
C PRO A 558 8.21 -12.42 11.19
N ARG A 559 9.27 -13.24 11.07
CA ARG A 559 10.56 -12.79 10.52
C ARG A 559 10.44 -12.27 9.08
N VAL A 560 9.67 -12.93 8.21
CA VAL A 560 9.44 -12.47 6.83
C VAL A 560 8.68 -11.13 6.83
N TYR A 561 7.66 -10.98 7.67
CA TYR A 561 6.93 -9.71 7.78
C TYR A 561 7.81 -8.57 8.30
N GLN A 562 8.68 -8.88 9.28
CA GLN A 562 9.68 -7.94 9.79
C GLN A 562 10.59 -7.45 8.66
N GLU A 563 11.25 -8.36 7.93
CA GLU A 563 12.13 -8.03 6.82
C GLU A 563 11.40 -7.28 5.69
N LEU A 564 10.13 -7.62 5.43
CA LEU A 564 9.32 -6.92 4.45
C LEU A 564 9.06 -5.46 4.85
N GLY A 565 8.78 -5.21 6.13
CA GLY A 565 8.63 -3.84 6.64
C GLY A 565 9.95 -3.06 6.63
N ILE A 566 11.07 -3.71 6.90
CA ILE A 566 12.43 -3.14 6.78
C ILE A 566 12.72 -2.76 5.33
N ALA A 567 12.38 -3.64 4.38
CA ALA A 567 12.57 -3.38 2.96
C ALA A 567 11.70 -2.22 2.46
N ILE A 568 10.47 -2.08 2.95
CA ILE A 568 9.62 -0.90 2.66
C ILE A 568 10.19 0.36 3.32
N ALA A 569 10.70 0.27 4.55
CA ALA A 569 11.36 1.39 5.24
C ALA A 569 12.60 1.89 4.47
N ARG A 570 13.36 0.98 3.84
CA ARG A 570 14.45 1.33 2.92
C ARG A 570 13.95 2.18 1.75
N VAL A 571 12.80 1.85 1.16
CA VAL A 571 12.17 2.65 0.10
C VAL A 571 11.76 4.04 0.61
N VAL A 572 11.13 4.10 1.79
CA VAL A 572 10.74 5.36 2.45
C VAL A 572 11.96 6.25 2.67
N ARG A 573 13.05 5.68 3.22
CA ARG A 573 14.33 6.38 3.43
C ARG A 573 14.85 6.98 2.12
N GLN A 574 14.88 6.20 1.05
CA GLN A 574 15.40 6.64 -0.25
C GLN A 574 14.62 7.81 -0.87
N GLN A 575 13.34 7.98 -0.55
CA GLN A 575 12.54 9.11 -1.05
C GLN A 575 12.79 10.41 -0.26
N ARG A 576 13.22 10.30 1.00
CA ARG A 576 13.31 11.45 1.93
C ARG A 576 14.74 11.84 2.27
N VAL A 577 15.69 10.91 2.14
CA VAL A 577 17.10 11.09 2.50
C VAL A 577 17.94 11.09 1.23
N ALA A 578 18.77 12.12 1.06
CA ALA A 578 19.70 12.18 -0.06
C ALA A 578 20.80 11.11 0.07
N PRO A 579 21.18 10.43 -1.01
CA PRO A 579 22.29 9.48 -0.98
C PRO A 579 23.63 10.19 -0.77
N ALA A 580 24.60 9.44 -0.24
CA ALA A 580 26.00 9.86 -0.27
C ALA A 580 26.49 10.00 -1.71
N LYS A 581 27.38 10.97 -1.91
CA LYS A 581 27.94 11.31 -3.21
C LYS A 581 29.42 11.01 -3.31
N VAL A 582 30.09 10.76 -2.18
CA VAL A 582 31.52 10.53 -2.09
C VAL A 582 31.79 9.30 -1.23
N ILE A 583 32.68 8.43 -1.71
CA ILE A 583 33.31 7.40 -0.90
C ILE A 583 34.78 7.76 -0.72
N ALA A 584 35.16 7.97 0.54
CA ALA A 584 36.52 8.29 0.96
C ALA A 584 37.20 7.02 1.46
N LEU A 585 38.24 6.60 0.74
CA LEU A 585 38.88 5.31 0.91
C LEU A 585 40.26 5.50 1.53
N ASP A 586 40.55 4.74 2.58
CA ASP A 586 41.94 4.46 2.93
C ASP A 586 42.64 3.63 1.84
N ALA A 587 43.96 3.59 1.86
CA ALA A 587 44.74 2.81 0.91
C ALA A 587 45.15 1.45 1.50
N ASP A 588 46.06 1.45 2.47
CA ASP A 588 46.49 0.25 3.19
C ASP A 588 45.28 -0.37 3.92
N GLY A 589 45.18 -1.70 3.94
CA GLY A 589 44.09 -2.43 4.60
C GLY A 589 42.70 -2.30 3.95
N VAL A 590 42.55 -1.45 2.91
CA VAL A 590 41.26 -1.19 2.23
C VAL A 590 41.33 -1.44 0.73
N LEU A 591 42.28 -0.84 0.01
CA LEU A 591 42.46 -1.07 -1.42
C LEU A 591 43.37 -2.26 -1.72
N TRP A 592 44.24 -2.61 -0.79
CA TRP A 592 45.09 -3.80 -0.79
C TRP A 592 45.34 -4.22 0.65
N GLY A 593 45.75 -5.47 0.86
CA GLY A 593 46.16 -5.94 2.18
C GLY A 593 47.64 -5.63 2.46
N GLY A 594 47.99 -5.43 3.72
CA GLY A 594 49.34 -5.06 4.14
C GLY A 594 49.57 -3.55 4.20
N VAL A 595 50.77 -3.16 4.61
CA VAL A 595 51.18 -1.76 4.78
C VAL A 595 52.26 -1.44 3.77
N LEU A 596 51.96 -0.57 2.80
CA LEU A 596 52.84 -0.29 1.66
C LEU A 596 54.25 0.15 2.09
N GLY A 597 54.36 0.92 3.17
CA GLY A 597 55.64 1.40 3.70
C GLY A 597 56.53 0.29 4.29
N GLU A 598 55.94 -0.83 4.72
CA GLU A 598 56.65 -1.97 5.32
C GLU A 598 56.87 -3.09 4.31
N ASP A 599 55.82 -3.44 3.56
CA ASP A 599 55.80 -4.60 2.65
C ASP A 599 56.33 -4.26 1.25
N GLY A 600 56.29 -2.98 0.86
CA GLY A 600 56.65 -2.51 -0.47
C GLY A 600 55.69 -2.96 -1.58
N LEU A 601 55.94 -2.49 -2.80
CA LEU A 601 55.04 -2.67 -3.96
C LEU A 601 54.70 -4.12 -4.28
N THR A 602 55.64 -5.06 -4.09
CA THR A 602 55.43 -6.49 -4.39
C THR A 602 54.93 -7.30 -3.19
N GLY A 603 54.97 -6.73 -1.98
CA GLY A 603 54.58 -7.42 -0.75
C GLY A 603 53.11 -7.21 -0.38
N ILE A 604 52.46 -6.15 -0.89
CA ILE A 604 51.04 -5.92 -0.66
C ILE A 604 50.17 -7.03 -1.25
N HIS A 605 49.11 -7.39 -0.54
CA HIS A 605 48.17 -8.42 -0.95
C HIS A 605 47.12 -7.83 -1.90
N LEU A 606 47.41 -7.92 -3.21
CA LEU A 606 46.47 -7.56 -4.26
C LEU A 606 46.63 -8.53 -5.43
N SER A 607 45.69 -9.48 -5.57
CA SER A 607 45.75 -10.52 -6.60
C SER A 607 44.38 -11.13 -6.85
N GLY A 608 44.28 -11.98 -7.89
CA GLY A 608 43.07 -12.75 -8.17
C GLY A 608 42.76 -13.87 -7.17
N ASP A 609 43.69 -14.19 -6.27
CA ASP A 609 43.61 -15.29 -5.30
C ASP A 609 43.62 -14.79 -3.85
N TYR A 610 43.24 -15.65 -2.90
CA TYR A 610 43.29 -15.33 -1.47
C TYR A 610 44.76 -15.13 -1.00
N PRO A 611 45.08 -14.10 -0.20
CA PRO A 611 44.18 -13.13 0.45
C PRO A 611 43.85 -11.86 -0.38
N GLY A 612 44.53 -11.62 -1.51
CA GLY A 612 44.38 -10.40 -2.32
C GLY A 612 43.02 -10.24 -3.01
N ARG A 613 42.31 -11.35 -3.27
CA ARG A 613 41.03 -11.38 -4.00
C ARG A 613 39.94 -10.53 -3.37
N GLY A 614 39.89 -10.46 -2.03
CA GLY A 614 38.89 -9.64 -1.32
C GLY A 614 38.98 -8.17 -1.71
N PHE A 615 40.20 -7.62 -1.69
CA PHE A 615 40.50 -6.25 -2.08
C PHE A 615 40.21 -5.98 -3.56
N GLN A 616 40.56 -6.92 -4.44
CA GLN A 616 40.28 -6.77 -5.88
C GLN A 616 38.76 -6.74 -6.17
N LEU A 617 37.97 -7.56 -5.48
CA LEU A 617 36.51 -7.56 -5.60
C LEU A 617 35.91 -6.27 -5.02
N PHE A 618 36.45 -5.78 -3.90
CA PHE A 618 36.04 -4.52 -3.31
C PHE A 618 36.29 -3.33 -4.25
N GLN A 619 37.48 -3.25 -4.87
CA GLN A 619 37.78 -2.23 -5.89
C GLN A 619 36.79 -2.27 -7.07
N LYS A 620 36.40 -3.46 -7.54
CA LYS A 620 35.40 -3.60 -8.62
C LYS A 620 34.03 -3.05 -8.20
N GLN A 621 33.62 -3.27 -6.96
CA GLN A 621 32.35 -2.75 -6.45
C GLN A 621 32.38 -1.23 -6.22
N VAL A 622 33.49 -0.69 -5.74
CA VAL A 622 33.73 0.76 -5.63
C VAL A 622 33.70 1.41 -7.02
N LEU A 623 34.30 0.78 -8.04
CA LEU A 623 34.24 1.26 -9.42
C LEU A 623 32.80 1.25 -9.97
N GLU A 624 31.97 0.28 -9.56
CA GLU A 624 30.55 0.27 -9.91
C GLU A 624 29.79 1.44 -9.25
N LEU A 625 30.11 1.81 -8.00
CA LEU A 625 29.58 3.04 -7.39
C LEU A 625 29.99 4.28 -8.18
N LYS A 626 31.23 4.34 -8.68
CA LYS A 626 31.69 5.44 -9.55
C LYS A 626 30.84 5.56 -10.81
N ARG A 627 30.54 4.43 -11.48
CA ARG A 627 29.69 4.41 -12.68
C ARG A 627 28.27 4.90 -12.43
N ARG A 628 27.80 4.80 -11.18
CA ARG A 628 26.51 5.33 -10.72
C ARG A 628 26.56 6.80 -10.31
N GLY A 629 27.72 7.45 -10.43
CA GLY A 629 27.93 8.87 -10.14
C GLY A 629 28.45 9.21 -8.74
N CYS A 630 28.94 8.21 -8.01
CA CYS A 630 29.70 8.42 -6.78
C CYS A 630 31.13 8.88 -7.08
N LEU A 631 31.65 9.81 -6.29
CA LEU A 631 33.02 10.30 -6.42
C LEU A 631 33.93 9.46 -5.53
N LEU A 632 35.08 9.07 -6.07
CA LEU A 632 36.09 8.33 -5.32
C LEU A 632 37.15 9.32 -4.84
N VAL A 633 37.42 9.33 -3.53
CA VAL A 633 38.55 10.10 -2.97
C VAL A 633 39.43 9.22 -2.11
N ILE A 634 40.74 9.52 -2.09
CA ILE A 634 41.70 8.82 -1.24
C ILE A 634 42.01 9.65 0.00
N VAL A 635 41.91 9.04 1.18
CA VAL A 635 42.27 9.65 2.47
C VAL A 635 43.15 8.66 3.23
N SER A 636 44.46 8.75 2.99
CA SER A 636 45.42 7.78 3.50
C SER A 636 46.61 8.42 4.22
N ARG A 637 47.16 7.69 5.20
CA ARG A 637 48.40 8.04 5.90
C ARG A 637 49.59 7.32 5.27
N ASN A 638 50.02 7.79 4.11
CA ASN A 638 51.19 7.27 3.41
C ASN A 638 52.03 8.41 2.82
N GLN A 639 53.17 8.04 2.23
CA GLN A 639 53.88 8.88 1.27
C GLN A 639 53.12 8.88 -0.07
N GLU A 640 52.79 10.07 -0.57
CA GLU A 640 51.95 10.24 -1.76
C GLU A 640 52.53 9.54 -3.01
N GLU A 641 53.83 9.67 -3.24
CA GLU A 641 54.51 9.10 -4.41
C GLU A 641 54.42 7.56 -4.44
N ASP A 642 54.44 6.91 -3.28
CA ASP A 642 54.41 5.45 -3.20
C ASP A 642 53.01 4.91 -3.49
N VAL A 643 51.96 5.56 -2.97
CA VAL A 643 50.57 5.21 -3.28
C VAL A 643 50.32 5.33 -4.79
N TRP A 644 50.71 6.44 -5.42
CA TRP A 644 50.55 6.59 -6.86
C TRP A 644 51.36 5.58 -7.67
N ARG A 645 52.54 5.17 -7.17
CA ARG A 645 53.32 4.09 -7.79
C ARG A 645 52.56 2.77 -7.82
N VAL A 646 51.79 2.43 -6.77
CA VAL A 646 50.90 1.25 -6.77
C VAL A 646 49.85 1.36 -7.87
N PHE A 647 49.15 2.50 -7.95
CA PHE A 647 48.11 2.74 -8.97
C PHE A 647 48.63 2.63 -10.41
N GLU A 648 49.89 3.00 -10.63
CA GLU A 648 50.49 3.06 -11.97
C GLU A 648 51.21 1.76 -12.37
N GLN A 649 51.80 1.03 -11.41
CA GLN A 649 52.70 -0.08 -11.69
C GLN A 649 52.18 -1.45 -11.25
N HIS A 650 51.23 -1.52 -10.32
CA HIS A 650 50.76 -2.82 -9.82
C HIS A 650 49.78 -3.48 -10.81
N PRO A 651 50.08 -4.68 -11.35
CA PRO A 651 49.34 -5.26 -12.47
C PRO A 651 47.89 -5.66 -12.11
N GLU A 652 47.64 -5.99 -10.85
CA GLU A 652 46.33 -6.43 -10.35
C GLU A 652 45.46 -5.26 -9.83
N MET A 653 45.95 -4.02 -9.93
CA MET A 653 45.19 -2.83 -9.54
C MET A 653 44.04 -2.57 -10.52
N ILE A 654 42.82 -2.45 -9.99
CA ILE A 654 41.61 -2.26 -10.80
C ILE A 654 41.29 -0.78 -10.91
N LEU A 655 41.36 -0.03 -9.80
CA LEU A 655 41.17 1.41 -9.80
C LEU A 655 42.39 2.10 -10.41
N LYS A 656 42.14 3.06 -11.29
CA LYS A 656 43.18 3.86 -11.92
C LYS A 656 43.22 5.26 -11.31
N ARG A 657 44.33 5.98 -11.52
CA ARG A 657 44.45 7.39 -11.11
C ARG A 657 43.30 8.27 -11.64
N GLU A 658 42.87 8.03 -12.88
CA GLU A 658 41.74 8.71 -13.52
C GLU A 658 40.37 8.41 -12.87
N ASP A 659 40.29 7.38 -12.03
CA ASP A 659 39.09 7.06 -11.26
C ASP A 659 38.96 7.90 -9.98
N ILE A 660 40.08 8.44 -9.49
CA ILE A 660 40.14 9.22 -8.25
C ILE A 660 39.88 10.70 -8.56
N THR A 661 38.89 11.27 -7.89
CA THR A 661 38.48 12.68 -8.08
C THR A 661 39.42 13.62 -7.35
N ALA A 662 39.78 13.28 -6.11
CA ALA A 662 40.71 14.04 -5.28
C ALA A 662 41.37 13.11 -4.27
N ALA A 663 42.52 13.52 -3.73
CA ALA A 663 43.26 12.73 -2.75
C ALA A 663 43.87 13.63 -1.67
N ARG A 664 43.99 13.08 -0.47
CA ARG A 664 44.83 13.58 0.62
C ARG A 664 45.62 12.40 1.17
N ILE A 665 46.86 12.28 0.66
CA ILE A 665 47.80 11.23 1.06
C ILE A 665 48.92 11.90 1.84
N ASN A 666 48.77 11.96 3.16
CA ASN A 666 49.69 12.66 4.06
C ASN A 666 49.48 12.19 5.51
N TRP A 667 50.31 12.67 6.43
CA TRP A 667 50.27 12.26 7.84
C TRP A 667 49.37 13.13 8.73
N ARG A 668 48.53 14.01 8.15
CA ARG A 668 47.59 14.84 8.93
C ARG A 668 46.38 14.01 9.40
N PRO A 669 45.62 14.49 10.40
CA PRO A 669 44.38 13.84 10.84
C PRO A 669 43.41 13.61 9.67
N LYS A 670 42.76 12.45 9.62
CA LYS A 670 41.89 12.09 8.48
C LYS A 670 40.63 12.95 8.47
N SER A 671 40.13 13.37 9.63
CA SER A 671 39.04 14.35 9.73
C SER A 671 39.37 15.72 9.12
N GLU A 672 40.61 16.21 9.25
CA GLU A 672 41.07 17.46 8.62
C GLU A 672 41.09 17.32 7.10
N ASN A 673 41.70 16.25 6.61
CA ASN A 673 41.76 15.92 5.19
C ASN A 673 40.34 15.79 4.57
N LEU A 674 39.39 15.18 5.28
CA LEU A 674 38.00 15.07 4.83
C LEU A 674 37.31 16.44 4.73
N ARG A 675 37.55 17.36 5.68
CA ARG A 675 36.99 18.72 5.61
C ARG A 675 37.55 19.52 4.44
N GLU A 676 38.84 19.39 4.17
CA GLU A 676 39.46 20.00 3.00
C GLU A 676 38.89 19.45 1.70
N LEU A 677 38.72 18.13 1.60
CA LEU A 677 38.12 17.49 0.43
C LEU A 677 36.66 17.90 0.26
N ALA A 678 35.90 18.01 1.34
CA ALA A 678 34.52 18.50 1.31
C ALA A 678 34.43 19.93 0.78
N ALA A 679 35.35 20.81 1.23
CA ALA A 679 35.44 22.19 0.73
C ALA A 679 35.88 22.25 -0.74
N GLU A 680 36.89 21.46 -1.14
CA GLU A 680 37.38 21.36 -2.52
C GLU A 680 36.28 20.87 -3.48
N LEU A 681 35.51 19.87 -3.06
CA LEU A 681 34.42 19.30 -3.85
C LEU A 681 33.11 20.11 -3.75
N ASN A 682 33.05 21.14 -2.91
CA ASN A 682 31.85 21.91 -2.61
C ASN A 682 30.65 21.02 -2.20
N LEU A 683 30.92 20.06 -1.31
CA LEU A 683 29.94 19.12 -0.76
C LEU A 683 29.96 19.17 0.76
N GLY A 684 28.80 18.95 1.39
CA GLY A 684 28.74 18.77 2.84
C GLY A 684 29.35 17.44 3.28
N LEU A 685 29.82 17.36 4.53
CA LEU A 685 30.36 16.14 5.12
C LEU A 685 29.33 14.99 5.16
N ASP A 686 28.04 15.33 5.24
CA ASP A 686 26.90 14.42 5.13
C ASP A 686 26.81 13.67 3.80
N ALA A 687 27.52 14.14 2.76
CA ALA A 687 27.63 13.46 1.48
C ALA A 687 28.75 12.41 1.42
N PHE A 688 29.57 12.26 2.47
CA PHE A 688 30.74 11.38 2.50
C PHE A 688 30.47 10.10 3.30
N VAL A 689 30.93 8.97 2.75
CA VAL A 689 31.13 7.72 3.49
C VAL A 689 32.62 7.46 3.58
N PHE A 690 33.14 7.33 4.79
CA PHE A 690 34.55 7.06 5.05
C PHE A 690 34.78 5.58 5.34
N VAL A 691 35.78 4.99 4.69
CA VAL A 691 36.08 3.56 4.69
C VAL A 691 37.54 3.36 5.07
N ASP A 692 37.77 2.71 6.21
CA ASP A 692 39.08 2.52 6.84
C ASP A 692 39.04 1.25 7.69
N ASP A 693 40.09 0.42 7.64
CA ASP A 693 40.19 -0.82 8.41
C ASP A 693 40.65 -0.58 9.86
N ASP A 694 41.36 0.52 10.14
CA ASP A 694 41.87 0.88 11.46
C ASP A 694 40.76 1.51 12.34
N PRO A 695 40.37 0.85 13.46
CA PRO A 695 39.41 1.40 14.41
C PRO A 695 39.79 2.77 14.97
N ALA A 696 41.08 3.09 15.12
CA ALA A 696 41.54 4.37 15.66
C ALA A 696 41.26 5.53 14.69
N ASN A 697 41.49 5.32 13.39
CA ASN A 697 41.15 6.29 12.36
C ASN A 697 39.63 6.50 12.27
N ARG A 698 38.85 5.41 12.35
CA ARG A 698 37.38 5.49 12.37
C ARG A 698 36.87 6.29 13.57
N ALA A 699 37.41 6.04 14.76
CA ALA A 699 37.03 6.79 15.97
C ALA A 699 37.42 8.28 15.88
N GLU A 700 38.59 8.59 15.32
CA GLU A 700 39.05 9.96 15.09
C GLU A 700 38.09 10.73 14.16
N VAL A 701 37.73 10.13 13.02
CA VAL A 701 36.79 10.74 12.08
C VAL A 701 35.40 10.87 12.69
N GLY A 702 34.90 9.84 13.38
CA GLY A 702 33.60 9.89 14.03
C GLY A 702 33.48 11.01 15.08
N ALA A 703 34.54 11.23 15.88
CA ALA A 703 34.55 12.28 16.89
C ALA A 703 34.70 13.69 16.30
N ASN A 704 35.52 13.84 15.26
CA ASN A 704 35.92 15.16 14.76
C ASN A 704 35.12 15.60 13.52
N ALA A 705 34.48 14.70 12.78
CA ALA A 705 33.71 15.00 11.57
C ALA A 705 32.30 14.34 11.61
N PRO A 706 31.40 14.76 12.52
CA PRO A 706 30.13 14.09 12.83
C PRO A 706 29.09 14.06 11.69
N GLY A 707 29.38 14.66 10.53
CA GLY A 707 28.56 14.52 9.32
C GLY A 707 28.97 13.34 8.44
N VAL A 708 30.19 12.81 8.59
CA VAL A 708 30.68 11.71 7.75
C VAL A 708 30.15 10.38 8.26
N THR A 709 29.51 9.60 7.40
CA THR A 709 29.16 8.21 7.74
C THR A 709 30.44 7.38 7.76
N VAL A 710 30.84 6.91 8.94
CA VAL A 710 32.05 6.10 9.12
C VAL A 710 31.69 4.62 9.05
N LEU A 711 32.10 3.95 7.97
CA LEU A 711 31.76 2.54 7.73
C LEU A 711 32.61 1.63 8.65
N PRO A 712 32.00 0.84 9.55
CA PRO A 712 32.73 -0.14 10.34
C PRO A 712 33.10 -1.34 9.48
N LEU A 713 34.26 -1.28 8.81
CA LEU A 713 34.75 -2.41 8.03
C LEU A 713 35.06 -3.61 8.95
N PRO A 714 34.65 -4.84 8.55
CA PRO A 714 35.01 -6.05 9.27
C PRO A 714 36.52 -6.33 9.15
N THR A 715 37.11 -7.13 10.03
CA THR A 715 38.54 -7.47 9.92
C THR A 715 38.83 -8.38 8.72
N ASP A 716 37.85 -9.15 8.26
CA ASP A 716 37.98 -10.01 7.08
C ASP A 716 37.56 -9.27 5.80
N ALA A 717 38.53 -9.03 4.92
CA ALA A 717 38.34 -8.41 3.61
C ALA A 717 37.35 -9.15 2.70
N SER A 718 37.10 -10.46 2.94
CA SER A 718 36.07 -11.22 2.21
C SER A 718 34.66 -10.67 2.41
N LEU A 719 34.42 -9.95 3.51
CA LEU A 719 33.13 -9.38 3.88
C LEU A 719 32.96 -7.91 3.45
N TYR A 720 34.00 -7.27 2.91
CA TYR A 720 33.93 -5.85 2.49
C TYR A 720 32.80 -5.62 1.48
N CYS A 721 32.70 -6.51 0.48
CA CYS A 721 31.69 -6.33 -0.56
C CYS A 721 30.25 -6.46 -0.05
N ARG A 722 30.05 -7.39 0.91
CA ARG A 722 28.75 -7.58 1.57
C ARG A 722 28.41 -6.33 2.40
N THR A 723 29.36 -5.86 3.19
CA THR A 723 29.21 -4.67 4.05
C THR A 723 28.82 -3.45 3.22
N LEU A 724 29.50 -3.21 2.10
CA LEU A 724 29.18 -2.10 1.20
C LEU A 724 27.81 -2.26 0.51
N ALA A 725 27.42 -3.49 0.15
CA ALA A 725 26.12 -3.76 -0.46
C ALA A 725 24.93 -3.57 0.50
N GLN A 726 25.14 -3.80 1.80
CA GLN A 726 24.12 -3.63 2.84
C GLN A 726 23.94 -2.16 3.25
N LEU A 727 24.90 -1.28 2.96
CA LEU A 727 24.83 0.13 3.33
C LEU A 727 23.82 0.90 2.44
N TRP A 728 22.69 1.31 3.00
CA TRP A 728 21.63 2.02 2.26
C TRP A 728 21.99 3.47 1.89
N ARG A 729 23.11 3.99 2.39
CA ARG A 729 23.56 5.38 2.17
C ARG A 729 23.79 5.68 0.68
N PHE A 730 24.12 4.69 -0.14
CA PHE A 730 24.34 4.85 -1.59
C PHE A 730 23.12 4.56 -2.44
N ASP A 731 21.98 4.23 -1.84
CA ASP A 731 20.78 3.93 -2.60
C ASP A 731 20.25 5.17 -3.32
N THR A 732 20.19 5.13 -4.64
CA THR A 732 19.57 6.18 -5.46
C THR A 732 18.35 5.65 -6.20
N PRO A 733 17.21 6.37 -6.18
CA PRO A 733 16.00 5.93 -6.90
C PRO A 733 16.19 5.92 -8.42
N HIS A 734 16.99 6.84 -8.97
CA HIS A 734 17.33 6.90 -10.39
C HIS A 734 18.75 7.45 -10.59
N ILE A 735 19.50 6.85 -11.50
CA ILE A 735 20.79 7.38 -11.94
C ILE A 735 20.51 8.40 -13.05
N THR A 736 20.85 9.67 -12.82
CA THR A 736 20.71 10.70 -13.86
C THR A 736 21.97 10.77 -14.73
N THR A 737 21.83 11.33 -15.93
CA THR A 737 22.98 11.65 -16.80
C THR A 737 23.95 12.63 -16.11
N GLU A 738 23.45 13.51 -15.25
CA GLU A 738 24.26 14.40 -14.42
C GLU A 738 25.05 13.62 -13.36
N ASP A 739 24.47 12.57 -12.77
CA ASP A 739 25.20 11.70 -11.84
C ASP A 739 26.36 10.99 -12.56
N GLN A 740 26.11 10.42 -13.74
CA GLN A 740 27.16 9.77 -14.56
C GLN A 740 28.29 10.72 -14.95
N ASN A 741 27.96 11.99 -15.24
CA ASN A 741 28.92 13.00 -15.66
C ASN A 741 29.53 13.79 -14.51
N ARG A 742 29.12 13.56 -13.25
CA ARG A 742 29.55 14.36 -12.08
C ARG A 742 31.07 14.40 -11.92
N GLY A 743 31.75 13.26 -12.08
CA GLY A 743 33.21 13.19 -11.98
C GLY A 743 33.91 14.07 -13.03
N ALA A 744 33.47 13.99 -14.29
CA ALA A 744 34.02 14.81 -15.37
C ALA A 744 33.73 16.31 -15.17
N MET A 745 32.53 16.66 -14.71
CA MET A 745 32.16 18.04 -14.39
C MET A 745 33.04 18.64 -13.29
N MET A 746 33.37 17.85 -12.26
CA MET A 746 34.26 18.29 -11.18
C MET A 746 35.70 18.44 -11.61
N GLN A 747 36.22 17.51 -12.42
CA GLN A 747 37.56 17.64 -13.00
C GLN A 747 37.67 18.91 -13.86
N ALA A 748 36.65 19.21 -14.67
CA ALA A 748 36.58 20.45 -15.43
C ALA A 748 36.54 21.69 -14.51
N GLU A 749 35.83 21.64 -13.38
CA GLU A 749 35.80 22.75 -12.41
C GLU A 749 37.14 22.95 -11.70
N GLN A 750 37.86 21.87 -11.37
CA GLN A 750 39.20 21.95 -10.79
C GLN A 750 40.19 22.62 -11.76
N GLN A 751 40.14 22.24 -13.04
CA GLN A 751 40.92 22.91 -14.11
C GLN A 751 40.56 24.39 -14.24
N ARG A 752 39.26 24.72 -14.11
CA ARG A 752 38.79 26.12 -14.09
C ARG A 752 39.33 26.92 -12.92
N GLN A 753 39.45 26.33 -11.72
CA GLN A 753 40.01 27.00 -10.53
C GLN A 753 41.52 27.22 -10.65
N GLN A 754 42.27 26.20 -11.09
CA GLN A 754 43.72 26.33 -11.33
C GLN A 754 44.02 27.46 -12.33
N GLN A 755 43.21 27.60 -13.38
CA GLN A 755 43.37 28.68 -14.33
C GLN A 755 42.99 30.05 -13.73
N LYS A 756 41.98 30.09 -12.86
CA LYS A 756 41.58 31.32 -12.16
C LYS A 756 42.72 31.84 -11.27
N GLU A 757 43.40 30.96 -10.54
CA GLU A 757 44.58 31.31 -9.74
C GLU A 757 45.75 31.84 -10.60
N GLY A 758 45.86 31.38 -11.85
CA GLY A 758 46.85 31.85 -12.82
C GLY A 758 46.51 33.14 -13.57
N THR A 759 45.31 33.73 -13.40
CA THR A 759 44.87 34.93 -14.14
C THR A 759 44.59 36.13 -13.22
N GLY A 760 45.20 37.28 -13.52
CA GLY A 760 45.18 38.45 -12.63
C GLY A 760 43.91 39.31 -12.63
N ASP A 761 42.94 39.06 -13.53
CA ASP A 761 41.66 39.79 -13.56
C ASP A 761 40.48 38.89 -13.99
N LEU A 762 39.30 39.14 -13.40
CA LEU A 762 38.06 38.37 -13.60
C LEU A 762 37.52 38.42 -15.04
N ALA A 763 37.59 39.56 -15.71
CA ALA A 763 37.15 39.71 -17.10
C ALA A 763 38.07 38.95 -18.08
N SER A 764 39.38 38.93 -17.83
CA SER A 764 40.33 38.14 -18.61
C SER A 764 40.14 36.64 -18.39
N TYR A 765 39.85 36.23 -17.15
CA TYR A 765 39.43 34.86 -16.85
C TYR A 765 38.16 34.45 -17.60
N LEU A 766 37.06 35.22 -17.49
CA LEU A 766 35.79 34.91 -18.15
C LEU A 766 35.92 34.84 -19.69
N ARG A 767 36.72 35.72 -20.30
CA ARG A 767 37.05 35.64 -21.75
C ARG A 767 37.79 34.35 -22.10
N SER A 768 38.71 33.92 -21.25
CA SER A 768 39.50 32.71 -21.49
C SER A 768 38.69 31.42 -21.43
N LEU A 769 37.57 31.41 -20.69
CA LEU A 769 36.66 30.27 -20.62
C LEU A 769 35.96 30.02 -21.97
N GLN A 770 35.74 31.06 -22.78
CA GLN A 770 34.95 30.98 -24.02
C GLN A 770 33.52 30.47 -23.77
N LEU A 771 32.88 31.01 -22.73
CA LEU A 771 31.51 30.66 -22.34
C LEU A 771 30.51 30.87 -23.47
N ARG A 772 29.68 29.86 -23.70
CA ARG A 772 28.51 29.87 -24.59
C ARG A 772 27.29 29.48 -23.78
N ALA A 773 26.22 30.27 -23.87
CA ALA A 773 24.94 29.96 -23.25
C ALA A 773 23.83 29.96 -24.31
N GLU A 774 22.96 28.96 -24.25
CA GLU A 774 21.81 28.82 -25.12
C GLU A 774 20.53 28.84 -24.28
N MET A 775 19.56 29.65 -24.68
CA MET A 775 18.23 29.73 -24.06
C MET A 775 17.18 29.32 -25.08
N ARG A 776 16.40 28.30 -24.76
CA ARG A 776 15.37 27.73 -25.65
C ARG A 776 14.13 27.31 -24.88
N LEU A 777 13.03 27.06 -25.60
CA LEU A 777 11.82 26.49 -25.00
C LEU A 777 12.09 25.06 -24.51
N ALA A 778 11.50 24.71 -23.37
CA ALA A 778 11.57 23.36 -22.81
C ALA A 778 10.81 22.38 -23.71
N SER A 779 11.44 21.26 -24.06
CA SER A 779 10.76 20.13 -24.69
C SER A 779 9.97 19.31 -23.66
N PRO A 780 8.97 18.52 -24.08
CA PRO A 780 8.22 17.66 -23.16
C PRO A 780 9.10 16.69 -22.35
N ALA A 781 10.21 16.22 -22.93
CA ALA A 781 11.16 15.33 -22.27
C ALA A 781 11.95 16.00 -21.12
N GLU A 782 12.01 17.34 -21.10
CA GLU A 782 12.79 18.11 -20.11
C GLU A 782 11.94 18.58 -18.92
N LEU A 783 10.62 18.46 -18.99
CA LEU A 783 9.71 18.87 -17.91
C LEU A 783 10.01 18.17 -16.57
N PRO A 784 10.34 16.86 -16.51
CA PRO A 784 10.77 16.21 -15.26
C PRO A 784 12.01 16.87 -14.67
N ARG A 785 12.96 17.28 -15.51
CA ARG A 785 14.18 17.97 -15.09
C ARG A 785 13.90 19.39 -14.63
N VAL A 786 12.99 20.10 -15.29
CA VAL A 786 12.51 21.42 -14.84
C VAL A 786 11.90 21.32 -13.44
N ALA A 787 11.01 20.36 -13.21
CA ALA A 787 10.43 20.11 -11.88
C ALA A 787 11.52 19.82 -10.84
N GLN A 788 12.46 18.93 -11.16
CA GLN A 788 13.59 18.62 -10.28
C GLN A 788 14.42 19.85 -9.90
N LEU A 789 14.68 20.77 -10.83
CA LEU A 789 15.45 21.99 -10.57
C LEU A 789 14.69 22.97 -9.68
N THR A 790 13.37 23.11 -9.85
CA THR A 790 12.56 23.92 -8.91
C THR A 790 12.64 23.36 -7.48
N GLN A 791 12.73 22.04 -7.34
CA GLN A 791 12.78 21.37 -6.04
C GLN A 791 14.15 21.44 -5.36
N LYS A 792 15.24 21.41 -6.13
CA LYS A 792 16.62 21.30 -5.60
C LYS A 792 17.38 22.62 -5.50
N THR A 793 17.00 23.64 -6.26
CA THR A 793 17.78 24.89 -6.33
C THR A 793 17.34 25.88 -5.27
N ASN A 794 18.26 26.19 -4.33
CA ASN A 794 18.02 27.13 -3.23
C ASN A 794 18.89 28.39 -3.32
N GLN A 795 20.10 28.27 -3.90
CA GLN A 795 21.10 29.36 -3.88
C GLN A 795 20.73 30.53 -4.78
N PHE A 796 20.14 30.28 -5.96
CA PHE A 796 19.60 31.32 -6.83
C PHE A 796 18.28 30.87 -7.42
N ASN A 797 17.20 31.17 -6.72
CA ASN A 797 15.83 30.88 -7.12
C ASN A 797 14.93 32.01 -6.61
N LEU A 798 14.49 32.89 -7.51
CA LEU A 798 13.74 34.09 -7.12
C LEU A 798 12.40 33.74 -6.44
N SER A 799 11.71 32.69 -6.88
CA SER A 799 10.35 32.42 -6.40
C SER A 799 10.27 31.39 -5.28
N LEU A 800 11.29 30.52 -5.16
CA LEU A 800 11.32 29.36 -4.25
C LEU A 800 10.10 28.42 -4.38
N LYS A 801 9.34 28.55 -5.47
CA LYS A 801 8.17 27.71 -5.76
C LYS A 801 8.64 26.32 -6.17
N ARG A 802 8.54 25.37 -5.24
CA ARG A 802 8.80 23.94 -5.47
C ARG A 802 7.65 23.38 -6.29
N ARG A 803 7.93 22.84 -7.48
CA ARG A 803 6.89 22.27 -8.34
C ARG A 803 7.12 20.80 -8.63
N SER A 804 6.05 20.03 -8.61
CA SER A 804 6.01 18.68 -9.16
C SER A 804 5.98 18.71 -10.69
N LEU A 805 6.19 17.56 -11.34
CA LEU A 805 6.05 17.45 -12.79
C LEU A 805 4.65 17.85 -13.27
N THR A 806 3.60 17.42 -12.54
CA THR A 806 2.22 17.73 -12.89
C THR A 806 1.91 19.22 -12.77
N GLU A 807 2.45 19.90 -11.76
CA GLU A 807 2.32 21.36 -11.62
C GLU A 807 3.05 22.12 -12.72
N VAL A 808 4.23 21.66 -13.14
CA VAL A 808 4.95 22.24 -14.29
C VAL A 808 4.15 22.05 -15.58
N GLN A 809 3.58 20.86 -15.80
CA GLN A 809 2.75 20.58 -16.98
C GLN A 809 1.48 21.44 -17.02
N ALA A 810 0.86 21.70 -15.86
CA ALA A 810 -0.33 22.55 -15.75
C ALA A 810 -0.07 24.02 -16.15
N LEU A 811 1.18 24.48 -16.17
CA LEU A 811 1.55 25.84 -16.57
C LEU A 811 1.68 26.02 -18.09
N LEU A 812 1.94 24.94 -18.85
CA LEU A 812 2.16 25.00 -20.30
C LEU A 812 1.07 25.75 -21.10
N PRO A 813 -0.24 25.67 -20.75
CA PRO A 813 -1.27 26.40 -21.50
C PRO A 813 -1.21 27.93 -21.34
N THR A 814 -0.59 28.42 -20.25
CA THR A 814 -0.63 29.84 -19.86
C THR A 814 0.75 30.49 -19.77
N HIS A 815 1.82 29.69 -19.71
CA HIS A 815 3.19 30.13 -19.53
C HIS A 815 4.11 29.51 -20.58
N SER A 816 5.18 30.23 -20.90
CA SER A 816 6.31 29.73 -21.67
C SER A 816 7.45 29.34 -20.72
N ILE A 817 7.89 28.10 -20.80
CA ILE A 817 8.99 27.57 -19.98
C ILE A 817 10.24 27.54 -20.85
N TYR A 818 11.27 28.26 -20.42
CA TYR A 818 12.58 28.29 -21.05
C TYR A 818 13.59 27.56 -20.19
N VAL A 819 14.44 26.79 -20.84
CA VAL A 819 15.62 26.15 -20.26
C VAL A 819 16.86 26.83 -20.78
N VAL A 820 17.89 26.91 -19.93
CA VAL A 820 19.18 27.50 -20.26
C VAL A 820 20.26 26.45 -20.08
N GLU A 821 21.05 26.27 -21.13
CA GLU A 821 22.23 25.41 -21.14
C GLU A 821 23.48 26.27 -21.32
N ALA A 822 24.58 25.87 -20.72
CA ALA A 822 25.86 26.56 -20.92
C ALA A 822 26.99 25.56 -21.12
N ALA A 823 28.01 26.01 -21.83
CA ALA A 823 29.24 25.28 -22.13
C ALA A 823 30.43 26.24 -22.13
N ASP A 824 31.62 25.71 -21.86
CA ASP A 824 32.87 26.43 -22.10
C ASP A 824 33.93 25.49 -22.67
N ARG A 825 35.18 25.95 -22.78
CA ARG A 825 36.26 25.15 -23.37
C ARG A 825 36.64 23.88 -22.60
N PHE A 826 36.28 23.79 -21.32
CA PHE A 826 36.60 22.64 -20.44
C PHE A 826 35.45 21.64 -20.35
N GLY A 827 34.24 22.03 -20.75
CA GLY A 827 33.10 21.13 -20.87
C GLY A 827 31.75 21.82 -20.68
N ASP A 828 30.69 21.02 -20.83
CA ASP A 828 29.31 21.46 -20.68
C ASP A 828 28.92 21.59 -19.20
N TYR A 829 28.19 22.64 -18.86
CA TYR A 829 27.55 22.82 -17.57
C TYR A 829 26.17 22.13 -17.52
N GLY A 830 25.71 21.61 -18.66
CA GLY A 830 24.37 21.07 -18.87
C GLY A 830 23.27 22.12 -18.70
N LEU A 831 22.07 21.67 -18.34
CA LEU A 831 20.92 22.54 -18.06
C LEU A 831 21.16 23.26 -16.73
N ILE A 832 21.47 24.55 -16.81
CA ILE A 832 21.87 25.42 -15.69
C ILE A 832 20.77 26.35 -15.21
N GLY A 833 19.71 26.59 -15.97
CA GLY A 833 18.69 27.57 -15.57
C GLY A 833 17.31 27.27 -16.12
N VAL A 834 16.29 27.73 -15.41
CA VAL A 834 14.89 27.66 -15.82
C VAL A 834 14.24 29.03 -15.64
N CYS A 835 13.53 29.48 -16.67
CA CYS A 835 12.70 30.68 -16.64
C CYS A 835 11.25 30.32 -17.00
N ILE A 836 10.29 30.55 -16.10
CA ILE A 836 8.86 30.38 -16.36
C ILE A 836 8.24 31.76 -16.52
N LEU A 837 7.80 32.06 -17.73
CA LEU A 837 7.30 33.37 -18.13
C LEU A 837 5.80 33.30 -18.44
N GLY A 838 4.99 34.08 -17.74
CA GLY A 838 3.56 34.22 -17.97
C GLY A 838 3.16 35.65 -18.35
N ARG A 839 1.98 35.83 -18.96
CA ARG A 839 1.38 37.16 -19.10
C ARG A 839 0.66 37.56 -17.81
N ASN A 840 0.72 38.84 -17.45
CA ASN A 840 -0.07 39.35 -16.35
C ASN A 840 -1.54 39.45 -16.79
N GLY A 841 -2.43 38.66 -16.18
CA GLY A 841 -3.87 38.67 -16.49
C GLY A 841 -4.55 40.02 -16.21
N ALA A 842 -3.99 40.84 -15.33
CA ALA A 842 -4.52 42.17 -15.01
C ALA A 842 -4.01 43.28 -15.95
N GLN A 843 -2.87 43.09 -16.61
CA GLN A 843 -2.28 44.07 -17.53
C GLN A 843 -1.64 43.38 -18.74
N PRO A 844 -2.26 43.42 -19.94
CA PRO A 844 -1.85 42.63 -21.09
C PRO A 844 -0.47 42.98 -21.67
N ASN A 845 0.07 44.16 -21.33
CA ASN A 845 1.40 44.63 -21.73
C ASN A 845 2.51 44.27 -20.71
N GLU A 846 2.17 43.59 -19.62
CA GLU A 846 3.13 43.16 -18.61
C GLU A 846 3.31 41.63 -18.63
N PHE A 847 4.55 41.20 -18.45
CA PHE A 847 4.91 39.80 -18.28
C PHE A 847 5.44 39.57 -16.87
N VAL A 848 5.12 38.41 -16.31
CA VAL A 848 5.58 37.96 -14.99
C VAL A 848 6.55 36.80 -15.17
N LEU A 849 7.77 36.99 -14.68
CA LEU A 849 8.75 35.93 -14.52
C LEU A 849 8.41 35.18 -13.22
N ASP A 850 7.49 34.23 -13.34
CA ASP A 850 6.98 33.44 -12.21
C ASP A 850 8.11 32.68 -11.49
N THR A 851 9.06 32.16 -12.26
CA THR A 851 10.21 31.43 -11.73
C THR A 851 11.43 31.79 -12.55
N PHE A 852 12.50 32.17 -11.85
CA PHE A 852 13.83 32.24 -12.39
C PHE A 852 14.77 31.59 -11.41
N LEU A 853 15.39 30.50 -11.83
CA LEU A 853 16.39 29.78 -11.06
C LEU A 853 17.60 29.49 -11.91
N MET A 854 18.76 29.44 -11.27
CA MET A 854 20.01 29.01 -11.87
C MET A 854 20.83 28.17 -10.92
N SER A 855 21.60 27.26 -11.49
CA SER A 855 22.59 26.47 -10.78
C SER A 855 23.80 27.34 -10.42
N CYS A 856 24.34 27.14 -9.23
CA CYS A 856 25.47 27.87 -8.66
C CYS A 856 26.76 27.78 -9.50
N ARG A 857 26.91 26.74 -10.32
CA ARG A 857 28.07 26.56 -11.22
C ARG A 857 28.15 27.59 -12.36
N ALA A 858 27.04 28.27 -12.68
CA ALA A 858 26.96 29.26 -13.75
C ALA A 858 26.83 30.70 -13.23
N LEU A 859 26.60 30.87 -11.93
CA LEU A 859 26.35 32.16 -11.30
C LEU A 859 27.62 33.02 -11.23
N GLY A 860 27.51 34.33 -11.44
CA GLY A 860 28.64 35.26 -11.34
C GLY A 860 29.57 35.24 -12.57
N ARG A 861 29.10 34.67 -13.69
CA ARG A 861 29.87 34.52 -14.94
C ARG A 861 29.30 35.35 -16.10
N GLY A 862 28.32 36.22 -15.84
CA GLY A 862 27.69 37.04 -16.88
C GLY A 862 26.45 36.40 -17.53
N ILE A 863 26.08 35.19 -17.10
CA ILE A 863 25.02 34.39 -17.72
C ILE A 863 23.65 34.90 -17.27
N GLU A 864 23.52 35.27 -16.00
CA GLU A 864 22.34 35.89 -15.42
C GLU A 864 21.91 37.15 -16.19
N GLU A 865 22.87 38.04 -16.52
CA GLU A 865 22.57 39.23 -17.31
C GLU A 865 22.18 38.88 -18.75
N ALA A 866 22.83 37.88 -19.35
CA ALA A 866 22.52 37.42 -20.71
C ALA A 866 21.10 36.82 -20.80
N ILE A 867 20.67 36.06 -19.80
CA ILE A 867 19.31 35.52 -19.70
C ILE A 867 18.29 36.64 -19.56
N LEU A 868 18.52 37.60 -18.64
CA LEU A 868 17.62 38.74 -18.46
C LEU A 868 17.50 39.58 -19.74
N GLN A 869 18.60 39.78 -20.46
CA GLN A 869 18.60 40.48 -21.74
C GLN A 869 17.84 39.71 -22.83
N SER A 870 17.94 38.38 -22.84
CA SER A 870 17.19 37.50 -23.75
C SER A 870 15.69 37.54 -23.43
N LEU A 871 15.30 37.42 -22.16
CA LEU A 871 13.93 37.58 -21.69
C LEU A 871 13.35 38.94 -22.07
N ARG A 872 14.11 40.02 -21.91
CA ARG A 872 13.69 41.37 -22.32
C ARG A 872 13.37 41.42 -23.81
N THR A 873 14.20 40.79 -24.63
CA THR A 873 14.00 40.72 -26.10
C THR A 873 12.76 39.91 -26.45
N ILE A 874 12.58 38.74 -25.81
CA ILE A 874 11.40 37.88 -25.98
C ILE A 874 10.11 38.62 -25.60
N VAL A 875 10.11 39.31 -24.44
CA VAL A 875 8.97 40.09 -23.96
C VAL A 875 8.60 41.20 -24.94
N ALA A 876 9.60 41.93 -25.45
CA ALA A 876 9.39 42.99 -26.43
C ALA A 876 8.81 42.45 -27.76
N GLN A 877 9.30 41.31 -28.25
CA GLN A 877 8.76 40.64 -29.45
C GLN A 877 7.29 40.23 -29.30
N HIS A 878 6.85 39.93 -28.08
CA HIS A 878 5.46 39.58 -27.78
C HIS A 878 4.60 40.79 -27.35
N GLY A 879 5.07 42.01 -27.60
CA GLY A 879 4.35 43.26 -27.32
C GLY A 879 4.32 43.69 -25.85
N GLY A 880 5.13 43.07 -25.00
CA GLY A 880 5.28 43.47 -23.60
C GLY A 880 6.15 44.71 -23.45
N GLN A 881 5.77 45.60 -22.54
CA GLN A 881 6.50 46.82 -22.19
C GLN A 881 7.21 46.72 -20.84
N ARG A 882 6.84 45.73 -20.03
CA ARG A 882 7.38 45.53 -18.68
C ARG A 882 7.52 44.05 -18.35
N LEU A 883 8.66 43.70 -17.75
CA LEU A 883 8.91 42.39 -17.15
C LEU A 883 8.97 42.55 -15.64
N ILE A 884 8.15 41.81 -14.92
CA ILE A 884 8.09 41.79 -13.45
C ILE A 884 8.65 40.47 -12.97
N ALA A 885 9.65 40.51 -12.09
CA ALA A 885 10.23 39.32 -11.46
C ALA A 885 10.00 39.40 -9.94
N PRO A 886 8.94 38.79 -9.41
CA PRO A 886 8.74 38.69 -7.97
C PRO A 886 9.86 37.86 -7.35
N PHE A 887 10.40 38.31 -6.22
CA PHE A 887 11.38 37.53 -5.46
C PHE A 887 10.95 37.36 -4.00
N VAL A 888 11.38 36.25 -3.40
CA VAL A 888 11.22 35.95 -1.97
C VAL A 888 12.60 35.70 -1.39
N GLU A 889 12.88 36.29 -0.23
CA GLU A 889 14.11 36.02 0.52
C GLU A 889 14.06 34.59 1.06
N GLY A 890 15.05 33.78 0.69
CA GLY A 890 15.16 32.37 1.07
C GLY A 890 16.06 32.15 2.28
N PRO A 891 15.98 30.95 2.90
CA PRO A 891 16.84 30.56 4.03
C PRO A 891 18.31 30.40 3.65
#